data_AF-A0AB39R6E5-F1
#
_entry.id   AF-A0AB39R6E5-F1
#
_cell.length_a   1.000
_cell.length_b   1.000
_cell.length_c   1.000
_cell.angle_alpha   90.00
_cell.angle_beta   90.00
_cell.angle_gamma   90.00
#
_symmetry.space_group_name_H-M   'P 1'
#
loop_
_entity.id
_entity.type
_entity.pdbx_description
1 polymer ?
#
loop_
_entity_poly.entity_id
_entity_poly.type
_entity_poly.pdbx_seq_one_letter_code
_entity_poly.pdbx_strand_id
1 'polypeptide(L)'
;MPTPSIRPVSAREQTTVQPRPEHVSELPYPIADDYVKDWTSGRALVELIANALDEDPHTVVAWKDGVLTIHDQGPGIPRTGLLLGASRKTSEQIGQFGEGKKLAALVLARDPRIGTVQFDTVGYSFTPVLKPSTYLTDVPGLDDGRQTLVLHYEYWTTNRERGTLITVACPQKVAEDAVSRVRYLNNPAYRPPQDRAEIILDGQPGRIFVGGILVSIDSRLAASYDLPLTTAKGEQNRDRTIVDGVALENHIRSALAASADPDVIARFVDRALNGPRLSAAETYFEYVSDFAVRRAFREHAQTLWNDDEVYHNAAGTAVEDELHLQGRGVTCVTSKLSRSPHSALMRLLGIRPVSEALAHHDRQYPKTQWLRPDQVSAERRRTLDLASAVFRSIFGLDSLGKVKVYREDEASTRYCTSGIYLSATDVTGVKESTLDDLDGTLRVVFHEGGHRRAAREGYLNSSDRSEGFELAMTDMGGRLLRLVTSPEPRSLPLLDAMAWQGVPLPPGAYMADATDLRGRRQNQPTVAQIRRAKRLQAAPEPRRLLAGLAEQRITAVLRERGLRSAGRALSTVAWTTAQWQLIVNPHPAGYRRSGGFTCIPDYRRAAALAELLGLHAPVLYLGHIAVEGPLYNVRRGSTPADGAWKKPLSEHMPTVVSDLRGLGGPYAARADAVEAMYQGRTPYDAEGAWQRPVTELLNAEKDRLNR
;
A
#
# COMPACT_ATOMS: atom_id res chain seq x y z
N MET A 1 -14.86 -21.61 -24.41
CA MET A 1 -15.45 -20.26 -24.57
C MET A 1 -16.32 -20.28 -25.81
N PRO A 2 -17.56 -19.76 -25.77
CA PRO A 2 -18.37 -19.64 -26.97
C PRO A 2 -17.75 -18.59 -27.89
N THR A 3 -17.64 -18.92 -29.18
CA THR A 3 -17.21 -18.05 -30.27
C THR A 3 -18.05 -16.77 -30.27
N PRO A 4 -17.44 -15.56 -30.39
CA PRO A 4 -18.22 -14.33 -30.37
C PRO A 4 -19.18 -14.30 -31.57
N SER A 5 -20.49 -14.23 -31.30
CA SER A 5 -21.50 -14.13 -32.35
C SER A 5 -21.50 -12.71 -32.93
N ILE A 6 -21.09 -12.61 -34.18
CA ILE A 6 -21.24 -11.42 -35.02
C ILE A 6 -22.73 -11.10 -35.14
N ARG A 7 -23.17 -9.91 -34.70
CA ARG A 7 -24.56 -9.47 -34.88
C ARG A 7 -24.89 -9.33 -36.38
N PRO A 8 -26.08 -9.78 -36.83
CA PRO A 8 -26.54 -9.48 -38.18
C PRO A 8 -26.90 -7.99 -38.28
N VAL A 9 -26.30 -7.31 -39.25
CA VAL A 9 -26.53 -5.90 -39.56
C VAL A 9 -27.88 -5.77 -40.27
N SER A 10 -28.76 -4.90 -39.77
CA SER A 10 -29.98 -4.50 -40.46
C SER A 10 -29.65 -3.73 -41.73
N ALA A 11 -30.33 -4.07 -42.83
CA ALA A 11 -30.16 -3.49 -44.17
C ALA A 11 -30.01 -1.95 -44.16
N ARG A 12 -28.81 -1.46 -44.44
CA ARG A 12 -28.51 -0.09 -44.90
C ARG A 12 -27.49 -0.19 -46.03
N GLU A 13 -27.76 0.57 -47.08
CA GLU A 13 -27.02 0.82 -48.34
C GLU A 13 -25.97 -0.22 -48.74
N GLN A 14 -26.17 -0.83 -49.91
CA GLN A 14 -25.21 -1.73 -50.55
C GLN A 14 -23.84 -1.06 -50.65
N THR A 15 -22.94 -1.42 -49.73
CA THR A 15 -21.50 -1.13 -49.73
C THR A 15 -20.82 -2.00 -50.78
N THR A 16 -21.14 -1.80 -52.05
CA THR A 16 -20.49 -2.51 -53.14
C THR A 16 -19.22 -1.79 -53.54
N VAL A 17 -18.10 -2.51 -53.51
CA VAL A 17 -16.82 -2.08 -54.06
C VAL A 17 -17.00 -1.76 -55.55
N GLN A 18 -16.55 -0.58 -55.98
CA GLN A 18 -16.59 -0.20 -57.39
C GLN A 18 -15.60 -1.06 -58.20
N PRO A 19 -16.01 -1.65 -59.34
CA PRO A 19 -15.13 -2.49 -60.13
C PRO A 19 -13.95 -1.71 -60.70
N ARG A 20 -12.78 -2.36 -60.73
CA ARG A 20 -11.57 -1.81 -61.36
C ARG A 20 -11.77 -1.74 -62.89
N PRO A 21 -11.59 -0.57 -63.53
CA PRO A 21 -11.65 -0.43 -64.97
C PRO A 21 -10.38 -0.98 -65.65
N GLU A 22 -10.45 -1.24 -66.96
CA GLU A 22 -9.31 -1.73 -67.76
C GLU A 22 -8.15 -0.72 -67.82
N HIS A 23 -8.46 0.58 -67.81
CA HIS A 23 -7.47 1.65 -67.79
C HIS A 23 -7.46 2.37 -66.43
N VAL A 24 -6.28 2.44 -65.82
CA VAL A 24 -6.05 3.07 -64.51
C VAL A 24 -4.91 4.08 -64.61
N SER A 25 -4.96 5.13 -63.77
CA SER A 25 -3.83 6.04 -63.58
C SER A 25 -2.84 5.44 -62.59
N GLU A 26 -1.55 5.75 -62.74
CA GLU A 26 -0.51 5.25 -61.85
C GLU A 26 0.18 6.39 -61.10
N LEU A 27 0.52 6.11 -59.84
CA LEU A 27 1.35 6.96 -59.01
C LEU A 27 2.49 6.12 -58.41
N PRO A 28 3.72 6.21 -58.95
CA PRO A 28 4.86 5.50 -58.41
C PRO A 28 5.30 6.10 -57.07
N TYR A 29 5.53 5.25 -56.08
CA TYR A 29 6.11 5.56 -54.78
C TYR A 29 7.52 4.96 -54.72
N PRO A 30 8.59 5.78 -54.67
CA PRO A 30 9.97 5.29 -54.63
C PRO A 30 10.33 4.75 -53.24
N ILE A 31 9.59 3.74 -52.78
CA ILE A 31 9.81 3.00 -51.54
C ILE A 31 10.08 1.55 -51.94
N ALA A 32 11.21 1.02 -51.50
CA ALA A 32 11.59 -0.37 -51.73
C ALA A 32 10.59 -1.33 -51.07
N ASP A 33 10.40 -2.50 -51.67
CA ASP A 33 9.48 -3.54 -51.21
C ASP A 33 9.84 -4.10 -49.82
N ASP A 34 11.12 -4.09 -49.47
CA ASP A 34 11.64 -4.55 -48.19
C ASP A 34 11.67 -3.48 -47.09
N TYR A 35 11.26 -2.23 -47.39
CA TYR A 35 11.17 -1.18 -46.38
C TYR A 35 10.22 -1.60 -45.25
N VAL A 36 10.57 -1.26 -44.00
CA VAL A 36 9.87 -1.77 -42.79
C VAL A 36 9.64 -3.29 -42.77
N LYS A 37 10.66 -4.09 -43.13
CA LYS A 37 10.62 -5.57 -43.16
C LYS A 37 10.00 -6.25 -41.93
N ASP A 38 10.12 -5.64 -40.74
CA ASP A 38 9.57 -6.18 -39.49
C ASP A 38 8.04 -5.98 -39.34
N TRP A 39 7.40 -5.23 -40.24
CA TRP A 39 5.94 -5.08 -40.25
C TRP A 39 5.27 -6.33 -40.80
N THR A 40 4.31 -6.85 -40.03
CA THR A 40 3.42 -7.94 -40.42
C THR A 40 2.11 -7.40 -41.01
N SER A 41 1.42 -8.23 -41.80
CA SER A 41 0.09 -7.90 -42.33
C SER A 41 -0.93 -7.59 -41.23
N GLY A 42 -0.88 -8.29 -40.09
CA GLY A 42 -1.74 -7.98 -38.94
C GLY A 42 -1.54 -6.55 -38.43
N ARG A 43 -0.28 -6.10 -38.34
CA ARG A 43 0.06 -4.72 -37.96
C ARG A 43 -0.37 -3.69 -39.00
N ALA A 44 -0.18 -3.99 -40.29
CA ALA A 44 -0.66 -3.14 -41.37
C ALA A 44 -2.19 -2.94 -41.29
N LEU A 45 -2.94 -4.01 -41.05
CA LEU A 45 -4.39 -3.95 -40.86
C LEU A 45 -4.79 -3.13 -39.63
N VAL A 46 -4.10 -3.28 -38.50
CA VAL A 46 -4.34 -2.44 -37.30
C VAL A 46 -4.17 -0.95 -37.62
N GLU A 47 -3.16 -0.58 -38.40
CA GLU A 47 -2.96 0.82 -38.80
C GLU A 47 -4.10 1.32 -39.71
N LEU A 48 -4.63 0.49 -40.60
CA LEU A 48 -5.79 0.85 -41.42
C LEU A 48 -7.06 1.00 -40.57
N ILE A 49 -7.29 0.09 -39.62
CA ILE A 49 -8.41 0.15 -38.66
C ILE A 49 -8.31 1.41 -37.79
N ALA A 50 -7.12 1.71 -37.25
CA ALA A 50 -6.90 2.90 -36.44
C ALA A 50 -7.15 4.19 -37.24
N ASN A 51 -6.75 4.24 -38.52
CA ASN A 51 -7.05 5.37 -39.40
C ASN A 51 -8.55 5.53 -39.66
N ALA A 52 -9.30 4.45 -39.80
CA ALA A 52 -10.75 4.52 -39.96
C ALA A 52 -11.43 5.01 -38.67
N LEU A 53 -11.02 4.48 -37.51
CA LEU A 53 -11.53 4.90 -36.19
C LEU A 53 -11.23 6.37 -35.86
N ASP A 54 -10.10 6.91 -36.33
CA ASP A 54 -9.75 8.33 -36.21
C ASP A 54 -10.72 9.26 -36.95
N GLU A 55 -11.33 8.77 -38.03
CA GLU A 55 -12.26 9.54 -38.88
C GLU A 55 -13.72 9.26 -38.50
N ASP A 56 -14.02 8.03 -38.06
CA ASP A 56 -15.35 7.59 -37.65
C ASP A 56 -15.28 6.59 -36.48
N PRO A 57 -15.68 6.99 -35.26
CA PRO A 57 -15.78 6.09 -34.11
C PRO A 57 -16.74 4.91 -34.30
N HIS A 58 -17.63 4.97 -35.30
CA HIS A 58 -18.57 3.90 -35.66
C HIS A 58 -18.08 3.02 -36.81
N THR A 59 -16.79 3.06 -37.12
CA THR A 59 -16.15 2.20 -38.12
C THR A 59 -16.58 0.74 -37.97
N VAL A 60 -16.98 0.12 -39.08
CA VAL A 60 -17.37 -1.29 -39.15
C VAL A 60 -16.19 -2.10 -39.70
N VAL A 61 -15.81 -3.14 -38.97
CA VAL A 61 -14.76 -4.09 -39.39
C VAL A 61 -15.34 -5.49 -39.40
N ALA A 62 -15.28 -6.18 -40.53
CA ALA A 62 -15.84 -7.52 -40.69
C ALA A 62 -15.00 -8.38 -41.64
N TRP A 63 -14.79 -9.64 -41.29
CA TRP A 63 -14.20 -10.64 -42.19
C TRP A 63 -15.29 -11.61 -42.66
N LYS A 64 -15.38 -11.83 -43.97
CA LYS A 64 -16.33 -12.76 -44.58
C LYS A 64 -15.78 -13.28 -45.91
N ASP A 65 -15.94 -14.58 -46.17
CA ASP A 65 -15.63 -15.22 -47.45
C ASP A 65 -14.20 -14.90 -47.98
N GLY A 66 -13.21 -14.86 -47.09
CA GLY A 66 -11.81 -14.58 -47.47
C GLY A 66 -11.46 -13.10 -47.57
N VAL A 67 -12.39 -12.18 -47.28
CA VAL A 67 -12.17 -10.73 -47.39
C VAL A 67 -12.45 -10.03 -46.06
N LEU A 68 -11.47 -9.24 -45.60
CA LEU A 68 -11.65 -8.26 -44.53
C LEU A 68 -12.16 -6.94 -45.13
N THR A 69 -13.19 -6.39 -44.53
CA THR A 69 -13.77 -5.08 -44.83
C THR A 69 -13.56 -4.14 -43.65
N ILE A 70 -13.08 -2.93 -43.93
CA ILE A 70 -12.97 -1.81 -42.98
C ILE A 70 -13.73 -0.64 -43.59
N HIS A 71 -14.75 -0.13 -42.91
CA HIS A 71 -15.65 0.88 -43.46
C HIS A 71 -15.92 1.99 -42.46
N ASP A 72 -15.59 3.23 -42.83
CA ASP A 72 -15.90 4.46 -42.10
C ASP A 72 -16.91 5.34 -42.87
N GLN A 73 -17.54 6.28 -42.17
CA GLN A 73 -18.42 7.33 -42.71
C GLN A 73 -17.77 8.72 -42.71
N GLY A 74 -16.43 8.77 -42.68
CA GLY A 74 -15.64 9.99 -42.64
C GLY A 74 -15.62 10.78 -43.96
N PRO A 75 -14.73 11.79 -44.08
CA PRO A 75 -14.63 12.64 -45.26
C PRO A 75 -13.93 11.97 -46.46
N GLY A 76 -13.41 10.76 -46.30
CA GLY A 76 -12.58 10.08 -47.28
C GLY A 76 -11.11 10.51 -47.25
N ILE A 77 -10.25 9.74 -47.91
CA ILE A 77 -8.83 10.02 -48.08
C ILE A 77 -8.66 11.12 -49.14
N PRO A 78 -8.17 12.33 -48.80
CA PRO A 78 -7.89 13.35 -49.79
C PRO A 78 -6.72 12.91 -50.68
N ARG A 79 -6.69 13.36 -51.95
CA ARG A 79 -5.57 13.04 -52.87
C ARG A 79 -4.20 13.44 -52.31
N THR A 80 -4.12 14.57 -51.62
CA THR A 80 -2.90 14.99 -50.91
C THR A 80 -2.49 14.02 -49.80
N GLY A 81 -3.44 13.27 -49.23
CA GLY A 81 -3.19 12.21 -48.26
C GLY A 81 -2.45 11.00 -48.82
N LEU A 82 -2.37 10.87 -50.16
CA LEU A 82 -1.51 9.90 -50.81
C LEU A 82 -0.04 10.32 -50.70
N LEU A 83 0.31 11.61 -50.67
CA LEU A 83 1.70 12.13 -50.63
C LEU A 83 2.45 11.75 -49.35
N LEU A 84 3.71 11.31 -49.48
CA LEU A 84 4.58 11.04 -48.33
C LEU A 84 4.88 12.37 -47.59
N GLY A 85 4.90 12.34 -46.25
CA GLY A 85 5.11 13.54 -45.42
C GLY A 85 3.91 14.51 -45.34
N ALA A 86 2.85 14.32 -46.13
CA ALA A 86 1.63 15.12 -46.01
C ALA A 86 0.67 14.49 -44.98
N SER A 87 0.50 15.16 -43.84
CA SER A 87 -0.43 14.78 -42.77
C SER A 87 -1.26 15.99 -42.32
N ARG A 88 -2.56 15.78 -42.05
CA ARG A 88 -3.42 16.78 -41.38
C ARG A 88 -3.77 16.38 -39.94
N LYS A 89 -3.08 15.36 -39.40
CA LYS A 89 -3.48 14.76 -38.13
C LYS A 89 -3.19 15.65 -36.93
N THR A 90 -4.09 15.64 -35.95
CA THR A 90 -3.96 16.37 -34.68
C THR A 90 -3.39 15.49 -33.56
N SER A 91 -3.13 16.08 -32.38
CA SER A 91 -2.69 15.36 -31.19
C SER A 91 -3.73 14.35 -30.66
N GLU A 92 -5.01 14.57 -30.95
CA GLU A 92 -6.14 13.80 -30.41
C GLU A 92 -6.41 12.50 -31.19
N GLN A 93 -5.91 12.39 -32.41
CA GLN A 93 -6.06 11.18 -33.24
C GLN A 93 -5.07 10.09 -32.81
N ILE A 94 -5.39 8.82 -33.03
CA ILE A 94 -4.53 7.66 -32.79
C ILE A 94 -3.26 7.75 -33.66
N GLY A 95 -3.38 8.23 -34.90
CA GLY A 95 -2.24 8.44 -35.79
C GLY A 95 -1.46 9.75 -35.62
N GLN A 96 -0.17 9.75 -35.99
CA GLN A 96 0.73 10.91 -35.83
C GLN A 96 1.44 11.34 -37.13
N PHE A 97 2.12 10.43 -37.82
CA PHE A 97 3.10 10.79 -38.86
C PHE A 97 2.54 10.93 -40.28
N GLY A 98 1.29 10.53 -40.53
CA GLY A 98 0.69 10.53 -41.87
C GLY A 98 1.27 9.49 -42.85
N GLU A 99 2.29 8.72 -42.44
CA GLU A 99 2.95 7.70 -43.25
C GLU A 99 2.32 6.31 -43.09
N GLY A 100 1.69 6.02 -41.95
CA GLY A 100 1.28 4.67 -41.57
C GLY A 100 0.38 3.96 -42.59
N LYS A 101 -0.59 4.66 -43.20
CA LYS A 101 -1.45 4.07 -44.24
C LYS A 101 -0.68 3.62 -45.48
N LYS A 102 0.40 4.32 -45.82
CA LYS A 102 1.23 4.05 -47.00
C LYS A 102 2.14 2.86 -46.75
N LEU A 103 2.73 2.80 -45.55
CA LEU A 103 3.50 1.65 -45.09
C LEU A 103 2.61 0.41 -44.95
N ALA A 104 1.38 0.57 -44.46
CA ALA A 104 0.41 -0.53 -44.44
C ALA A 104 0.09 -1.05 -45.85
N ALA A 105 -0.11 -0.14 -46.82
CA ALA A 105 -0.34 -0.52 -48.21
C ALA A 105 0.85 -1.28 -48.82
N LEU A 106 2.08 -0.84 -48.56
CA LEU A 106 3.30 -1.55 -48.95
C LEU A 106 3.35 -2.98 -48.38
N VAL A 107 3.14 -3.09 -47.06
CA VAL A 107 3.22 -4.37 -46.33
C VAL A 107 2.16 -5.36 -46.81
N LEU A 108 0.95 -4.89 -47.10
CA LEU A 108 -0.11 -5.73 -47.64
C LEU A 108 0.17 -6.14 -49.09
N ALA A 109 0.73 -5.26 -49.92
CA ALA A 109 1.05 -5.57 -51.33
C ALA A 109 2.19 -6.57 -51.50
N ARG A 110 3.13 -6.65 -50.52
CA ARG A 110 4.26 -7.57 -50.58
C ARG A 110 4.00 -8.94 -49.96
N ASP A 111 3.02 -9.07 -49.06
CA ASP A 111 2.79 -10.33 -48.34
C ASP A 111 2.05 -11.32 -49.25
N PRO A 112 2.67 -12.46 -49.63
CA PRO A 112 2.08 -13.41 -50.58
C PRO A 112 0.81 -14.10 -50.06
N ARG A 113 0.50 -13.97 -48.76
CA ARG A 113 -0.74 -14.49 -48.17
C ARG A 113 -1.91 -13.52 -48.35
N ILE A 114 -1.64 -12.28 -48.71
CA ILE A 114 -2.63 -11.24 -48.95
C ILE A 114 -2.92 -11.21 -50.45
N GLY A 115 -4.21 -11.28 -50.79
CA GLY A 115 -4.67 -11.13 -52.16
C GLY A 115 -4.91 -9.65 -52.51
N THR A 116 -5.97 -9.39 -53.26
CA THR A 116 -6.33 -8.02 -53.66
C THR A 116 -6.61 -7.11 -52.46
N VAL A 117 -6.03 -5.91 -52.50
CA VAL A 117 -6.27 -4.81 -51.56
C VAL A 117 -6.88 -3.66 -52.34
N GLN A 118 -8.05 -3.18 -51.96
CA GLN A 118 -8.68 -2.02 -52.61
C GLN A 118 -9.14 -1.01 -51.57
N PHE A 119 -8.88 0.26 -51.86
CA PHE A 119 -9.35 1.41 -51.11
C PHE A 119 -10.36 2.14 -52.00
N ASP A 120 -11.63 2.16 -51.61
CA ASP A 120 -12.68 2.94 -52.26
C ASP A 120 -13.04 4.12 -51.37
N THR A 121 -12.70 5.32 -51.80
CA THR A 121 -12.81 6.57 -51.03
C THR A 121 -13.57 7.62 -51.84
N VAL A 122 -13.91 8.76 -51.22
CA VAL A 122 -14.68 9.82 -51.86
C VAL A 122 -14.04 10.26 -53.19
N GLY A 123 -14.78 10.04 -54.29
CA GLY A 123 -14.44 10.43 -55.66
C GLY A 123 -13.39 9.57 -56.39
N TYR A 124 -12.76 8.58 -55.74
CA TYR A 124 -11.78 7.70 -56.39
C TYR A 124 -11.52 6.40 -55.61
N SER A 125 -11.01 5.40 -56.31
CA SER A 125 -10.53 4.14 -55.76
C SER A 125 -9.05 3.95 -56.11
N PHE A 126 -8.33 3.18 -55.30
CA PHE A 126 -6.96 2.76 -55.62
C PHE A 126 -6.59 1.40 -55.04
N THR A 127 -5.64 0.72 -55.70
CA THR A 127 -5.00 -0.52 -55.23
C THR A 127 -3.49 -0.32 -55.14
N PRO A 128 -2.84 -0.74 -54.04
CA PRO A 128 -1.39 -0.85 -54.00
C PRO A 128 -0.93 -2.10 -54.76
N VAL A 129 0.13 -1.96 -55.54
CA VAL A 129 0.80 -3.06 -56.24
C VAL A 129 2.31 -2.82 -56.23
N LEU A 130 3.10 -3.90 -56.23
CA LEU A 130 4.55 -3.80 -56.43
C LEU A 130 4.85 -3.97 -57.92
N LYS A 131 5.62 -3.03 -58.49
CA LYS A 131 6.07 -3.10 -59.88
C LYS A 131 7.57 -2.85 -59.96
N PRO A 132 8.26 -3.38 -60.98
CA PRO A 132 9.64 -3.00 -61.27
C PRO A 132 9.75 -1.49 -61.46
N SER A 133 10.77 -0.89 -60.87
CA SER A 133 11.06 0.53 -61.06
C SER A 133 11.44 0.81 -62.50
N THR A 134 10.75 1.75 -63.14
CA THR A 134 11.07 2.24 -64.48
C THR A 134 12.26 3.21 -64.50
N TYR A 135 12.69 3.68 -63.33
CA TYR A 135 13.79 4.66 -63.19
C TYR A 135 15.07 4.05 -62.62
N LEU A 136 14.99 2.89 -61.98
CA LEU A 136 16.10 2.19 -61.33
C LEU A 136 16.35 0.82 -61.98
N THR A 137 16.25 0.77 -63.31
CA THR A 137 16.35 -0.48 -64.09
C THR A 137 17.71 -1.14 -64.00
N ASP A 138 18.76 -0.35 -63.81
CA ASP A 138 20.16 -0.80 -63.73
C ASP A 138 20.60 -1.09 -62.28
N VAL A 139 19.71 -0.85 -61.30
CA VAL A 139 19.98 -1.14 -59.89
C VAL A 139 19.42 -2.54 -59.58
N PRO A 140 20.28 -3.56 -59.40
CA PRO A 140 19.82 -4.87 -58.99
C PRO A 140 19.13 -4.77 -57.62
N GLY A 141 18.01 -5.46 -57.48
CA GLY A 141 17.30 -5.60 -56.22
C GLY A 141 18.19 -6.27 -55.16
N LEU A 142 17.82 -6.08 -53.89
CA LEU A 142 18.58 -6.52 -52.72
C LEU A 142 18.81 -8.03 -52.66
N ASP A 143 17.88 -8.82 -53.21
CA ASP A 143 17.92 -10.27 -53.27
C ASP A 143 17.82 -10.72 -54.75
N ASP A 144 18.80 -11.51 -55.20
CA ASP A 144 18.70 -12.41 -56.37
C ASP A 144 18.90 -11.82 -57.78
N GLY A 145 19.36 -10.58 -57.94
CA GLY A 145 19.53 -9.97 -59.27
C GLY A 145 18.19 -9.69 -59.99
N ARG A 146 17.08 -9.69 -59.25
CA ARG A 146 15.77 -9.24 -59.72
C ARG A 146 15.75 -7.72 -59.85
N GLN A 147 14.87 -7.17 -60.71
CA GLN A 147 14.68 -5.72 -60.79
C GLN A 147 14.12 -5.18 -59.48
N THR A 148 14.60 -4.00 -59.07
CA THR A 148 14.12 -3.30 -57.87
C THR A 148 12.60 -3.06 -57.97
N LEU A 149 11.83 -3.65 -57.05
CA LEU A 149 10.39 -3.43 -56.95
C LEU A 149 10.11 -2.18 -56.12
N VAL A 150 9.14 -1.40 -56.55
CA VAL A 150 8.66 -0.21 -55.85
C VAL A 150 7.14 -0.22 -55.75
N LEU A 151 6.61 0.42 -54.72
CA LEU A 151 5.16 0.56 -54.55
C LEU A 151 4.57 1.45 -55.64
N HIS A 152 3.50 1.00 -56.27
CA HIS A 152 2.65 1.80 -57.16
C HIS A 152 1.24 1.84 -56.59
N TYR A 153 0.59 3.00 -56.69
CA TYR A 153 -0.85 3.07 -56.58
C TYR A 153 -1.46 3.13 -57.97
N GLU A 154 -2.29 2.15 -58.29
CA GLU A 154 -3.16 2.19 -59.46
C GLU A 154 -4.51 2.74 -59.00
N TYR A 155 -4.95 3.87 -59.56
CA TYR A 155 -6.15 4.57 -59.11
C TYR A 155 -7.06 5.04 -60.26
N TRP A 156 -8.34 5.16 -59.96
CA TRP A 156 -9.39 5.53 -60.90
C TRP A 156 -10.51 6.31 -60.21
N THR A 157 -11.29 7.07 -60.98
CA THR A 157 -12.43 7.84 -60.46
C THR A 157 -13.60 6.94 -60.09
N THR A 158 -14.30 7.27 -58.99
CA THR A 158 -15.54 6.58 -58.57
C THR A 158 -16.59 7.62 -58.18
N ASN A 159 -17.85 7.18 -58.06
CA ASN A 159 -18.97 8.02 -57.61
C ASN A 159 -19.23 7.90 -56.10
N ARG A 160 -18.27 7.39 -55.31
CA ARG A 160 -18.43 7.30 -53.86
C ARG A 160 -18.49 8.72 -53.27
N GLU A 161 -19.55 9.01 -52.54
CA GLU A 161 -19.79 10.36 -52.01
C GLU A 161 -19.35 10.52 -50.55
N ARG A 162 -19.19 9.43 -49.79
CA ARG A 162 -18.88 9.47 -48.36
C ARG A 162 -18.03 8.30 -47.87
N GLY A 163 -17.14 8.57 -46.92
CA GLY A 163 -16.37 7.58 -46.18
C GLY A 163 -15.35 6.83 -47.03
N THR A 164 -14.64 5.90 -46.39
CA THR A 164 -13.72 4.97 -47.06
C THR A 164 -14.14 3.53 -46.79
N LEU A 165 -14.16 2.71 -47.84
CA LEU A 165 -14.28 1.25 -47.78
C LEU A 165 -12.96 0.63 -48.20
N ILE A 166 -12.32 -0.11 -47.30
CA ILE A 166 -11.11 -0.86 -47.56
C ILE A 166 -11.46 -2.34 -47.59
N THR A 167 -11.12 -3.03 -48.68
CA THR A 167 -11.26 -4.49 -48.79
C THR A 167 -9.90 -5.14 -48.95
N VAL A 168 -9.63 -6.16 -48.14
CA VAL A 168 -8.38 -6.91 -48.14
C VAL A 168 -8.68 -8.39 -48.21
N ALA A 169 -8.36 -9.04 -49.31
CA ALA A 169 -8.43 -10.50 -49.40
C ALA A 169 -7.33 -11.10 -48.51
N CYS A 170 -7.70 -11.80 -47.43
CA CYS A 170 -6.73 -12.34 -46.48
C CYS A 170 -7.27 -13.55 -45.71
N PRO A 171 -6.36 -14.39 -45.15
CA PRO A 171 -6.76 -15.49 -44.27
C PRO A 171 -7.45 -14.98 -43.01
N GLN A 172 -8.48 -15.70 -42.56
CA GLN A 172 -9.25 -15.37 -41.35
C GLN A 172 -8.35 -15.07 -40.14
N LYS A 173 -7.31 -15.89 -39.92
CA LYS A 173 -6.36 -15.73 -38.80
C LYS A 173 -5.64 -14.37 -38.79
N VAL A 174 -5.34 -13.81 -39.97
CA VAL A 174 -4.69 -12.50 -40.08
C VAL A 174 -5.65 -11.39 -39.70
N ALA A 175 -6.92 -11.50 -40.13
CA ALA A 175 -7.98 -10.57 -39.75
C ALA A 175 -8.29 -10.64 -38.25
N GLU A 176 -8.42 -11.84 -37.69
CA GLU A 176 -8.67 -12.05 -36.25
C GLU A 176 -7.54 -11.50 -35.38
N ASP A 177 -6.28 -11.73 -35.76
CA ASP A 177 -5.14 -11.15 -35.04
C ASP A 177 -5.22 -9.61 -35.04
N ALA A 178 -5.48 -8.98 -36.19
CA ALA A 178 -5.62 -7.53 -36.29
C ALA A 178 -6.79 -6.99 -35.44
N VAL A 179 -7.96 -7.62 -35.53
CA VAL A 179 -9.15 -7.22 -34.74
C VAL A 179 -8.88 -7.36 -33.24
N SER A 180 -8.23 -8.44 -32.80
CA SER A 180 -7.92 -8.68 -31.38
C SER A 180 -6.97 -7.65 -30.73
N ARG A 181 -6.27 -6.88 -31.56
CA ARG A 181 -5.34 -5.81 -31.14
C ARG A 181 -6.05 -4.47 -30.90
N VAL A 182 -7.33 -4.35 -31.23
CA VAL A 182 -8.08 -3.09 -31.17
C VAL A 182 -9.25 -3.21 -30.20
N ARG A 183 -9.19 -2.54 -29.05
CA ARG A 183 -10.21 -2.64 -28.00
C ARG A 183 -11.58 -2.12 -28.45
N TYR A 184 -11.63 -1.08 -29.28
CA TYR A 184 -12.88 -0.53 -29.84
C TYR A 184 -13.75 -1.57 -30.54
N LEU A 185 -13.13 -2.59 -31.15
CA LEU A 185 -13.84 -3.65 -31.86
C LEU A 185 -14.28 -4.81 -30.96
N ASN A 186 -13.61 -4.99 -29.82
CA ASN A 186 -13.82 -6.13 -28.92
C ASN A 186 -14.62 -5.77 -27.67
N ASN A 187 -14.79 -4.48 -27.38
CA ASN A 187 -15.56 -3.99 -26.25
C ASN A 187 -16.42 -2.77 -26.67
N PRO A 188 -17.74 -2.96 -26.88
CA PRO A 188 -18.65 -1.87 -27.30
C PRO A 188 -18.74 -0.70 -26.32
N ALA A 189 -18.50 -0.94 -25.04
CA ALA A 189 -18.52 0.06 -23.99
C ALA A 189 -17.15 0.75 -23.81
N TYR A 190 -16.13 0.34 -24.57
CA TYR A 190 -14.78 0.86 -24.41
C TYR A 190 -14.73 2.37 -24.63
N ARG A 191 -14.02 3.04 -23.72
CA ARG A 191 -13.65 4.44 -23.82
C ARG A 191 -12.17 4.55 -23.46
N PRO A 192 -11.36 5.27 -24.25
CA PRO A 192 -9.95 5.40 -23.96
C PRO A 192 -9.74 6.16 -22.64
N PRO A 193 -8.77 5.72 -21.82
CA PRO A 193 -8.41 6.42 -20.60
C PRO A 193 -7.90 7.83 -20.92
N GLN A 194 -8.26 8.81 -20.07
CA GLN A 194 -7.93 10.23 -20.29
C GLN A 194 -6.73 10.70 -19.45
N ASP A 195 -6.72 10.33 -18.16
CA ASP A 195 -5.75 10.88 -17.21
C ASP A 195 -4.68 9.86 -16.77
N ARG A 196 -5.08 8.61 -16.59
CA ARG A 196 -4.24 7.53 -16.04
C ARG A 196 -4.51 6.24 -16.78
N ALA A 197 -3.52 5.35 -16.78
CA ALA A 197 -3.69 4.05 -17.41
C ALA A 197 -4.86 3.27 -16.79
N GLU A 198 -5.64 2.62 -17.63
CA GLU A 198 -6.63 1.63 -17.19
C GLU A 198 -5.90 0.32 -16.87
N ILE A 199 -6.22 -0.27 -15.71
CA ILE A 199 -5.69 -1.57 -15.29
C ILE A 199 -6.69 -2.64 -15.73
N ILE A 200 -6.23 -3.58 -16.55
CA ILE A 200 -7.07 -4.62 -17.14
C ILE A 200 -6.68 -5.96 -16.51
N LEU A 201 -7.60 -6.52 -15.73
CA LEU A 201 -7.39 -7.81 -15.05
C LEU A 201 -7.86 -9.01 -15.88
N ASP A 202 -8.78 -8.78 -16.82
CA ASP A 202 -9.35 -9.83 -17.67
C ASP A 202 -8.45 -10.16 -18.87
N GLY A 203 -8.53 -11.42 -19.31
CA GLY A 203 -7.78 -11.92 -20.46
C GLY A 203 -6.32 -12.22 -20.13
N GLN A 204 -5.46 -12.14 -21.15
CA GLN A 204 -4.03 -12.41 -20.98
C GLN A 204 -3.32 -11.15 -20.42
N PRO A 205 -2.54 -11.29 -19.33
CA PRO A 205 -1.76 -10.19 -18.78
C PRO A 205 -0.60 -9.81 -19.71
N GLY A 206 0.00 -8.64 -19.47
CA GLY A 206 1.15 -8.18 -20.23
C GLY A 206 0.85 -7.41 -21.49
N ARG A 207 -0.42 -7.28 -21.88
CA ARG A 207 -0.81 -6.52 -23.07
C ARG A 207 -0.78 -5.03 -22.73
N ILE A 208 0.01 -4.27 -23.49
CA ILE A 208 0.13 -2.82 -23.35
C ILE A 208 -0.58 -2.18 -24.54
N PHE A 209 -1.64 -1.44 -24.25
CA PHE A 209 -2.40 -0.66 -25.20
C PHE A 209 -2.09 0.83 -25.02
N VAL A 210 -2.24 1.60 -26.09
CA VAL A 210 -2.27 3.06 -26.02
C VAL A 210 -3.50 3.53 -26.78
N GLY A 211 -4.44 4.14 -26.07
CA GLY A 211 -5.74 4.48 -26.63
C GLY A 211 -6.49 3.28 -27.18
N GLY A 212 -6.30 2.08 -26.61
CA GLY A 212 -7.00 0.87 -27.04
C GLY A 212 -6.39 0.15 -28.23
N ILE A 213 -5.23 0.60 -28.74
CA ILE A 213 -4.44 -0.11 -29.75
C ILE A 213 -3.29 -0.86 -29.07
N LEU A 214 -3.19 -2.16 -29.29
CA LEU A 214 -2.11 -2.98 -28.73
C LEU A 214 -0.78 -2.59 -29.36
N VAL A 215 0.15 -2.14 -28.53
CA VAL A 215 1.48 -1.67 -28.98
C VAL A 215 2.56 -2.68 -28.64
N SER A 216 2.47 -3.34 -27.47
CA SER A 216 3.48 -4.29 -27.00
C SER A 216 2.89 -5.35 -26.07
N ILE A 217 3.64 -6.43 -25.86
CA ILE A 217 3.33 -7.48 -24.90
C ILE A 217 4.57 -7.71 -24.02
N ASP A 218 4.43 -7.53 -22.70
CA ASP A 218 5.43 -7.87 -21.69
C ASP A 218 4.90 -8.95 -20.75
N SER A 219 5.34 -10.19 -20.97
CA SER A 219 4.90 -11.37 -20.21
C SER A 219 5.29 -11.35 -18.74
N ARG A 220 6.13 -10.40 -18.30
CA ARG A 220 6.51 -10.26 -16.88
C ARG A 220 5.42 -9.56 -16.07
N LEU A 221 4.57 -8.77 -16.71
CA LEU A 221 3.49 -8.04 -16.06
C LEU A 221 2.38 -8.99 -15.58
N ALA A 222 1.77 -8.64 -14.46
CA ALA A 222 0.67 -9.34 -13.80
C ALA A 222 -0.71 -8.92 -14.32
N ALA A 223 -0.79 -7.74 -14.94
CA ALA A 223 -2.00 -7.21 -15.55
C ALA A 223 -1.69 -6.68 -16.97
N SER A 224 -2.74 -6.32 -17.68
CA SER A 224 -2.66 -5.56 -18.93
C SER A 224 -2.99 -4.10 -18.65
N TYR A 225 -2.51 -3.20 -19.50
CA TYR A 225 -2.64 -1.76 -19.28
C TYR A 225 -3.03 -1.04 -20.55
N ASP A 226 -3.94 -0.09 -20.45
CA ASP A 226 -4.25 0.84 -21.54
C ASP A 226 -3.83 2.25 -21.15
N LEU A 227 -2.87 2.82 -21.88
CA LEU A 227 -2.31 4.13 -21.55
C LEU A 227 -3.12 5.26 -22.22
N PRO A 228 -3.26 6.43 -21.58
CA PRO A 228 -3.94 7.56 -22.17
C PRO A 228 -3.22 8.08 -23.42
N LEU A 229 -3.98 8.38 -24.48
CA LEU A 229 -3.42 8.99 -25.70
C LEU A 229 -2.75 10.33 -25.44
N THR A 230 -3.34 11.13 -24.56
CA THR A 230 -2.90 12.50 -24.23
C THR A 230 -1.48 12.54 -23.69
N THR A 231 -1.04 11.51 -22.98
CA THR A 231 0.27 11.44 -22.34
C THR A 231 1.21 10.46 -23.03
N ALA A 232 0.73 9.27 -23.38
CA ALA A 232 1.61 8.20 -23.87
C ALA A 232 1.91 8.30 -25.37
N LYS A 233 1.16 9.07 -26.16
CA LYS A 233 1.37 9.17 -27.62
C LYS A 233 2.76 9.72 -27.97
N GLY A 234 3.27 10.69 -27.22
CA GLY A 234 4.61 11.26 -27.43
C GLY A 234 5.76 10.34 -27.00
N GLU A 235 5.46 9.27 -26.28
CA GLU A 235 6.41 8.33 -25.70
C GLU A 235 6.58 7.07 -26.56
N GLN A 236 5.82 6.98 -27.67
CA GLN A 236 5.91 5.90 -28.63
C GLN A 236 7.00 6.15 -29.67
N ASN A 237 7.63 5.08 -30.15
CA ASN A 237 8.42 5.15 -31.38
C ASN A 237 7.52 5.43 -32.60
N ARG A 238 8.12 5.87 -33.71
CA ARG A 238 7.41 6.13 -35.00
C ARG A 238 6.42 5.02 -35.38
N ASP A 239 6.85 3.82 -35.06
CA ASP A 239 6.29 2.54 -35.41
C ASP A 239 5.16 2.07 -34.44
N ARG A 240 4.94 2.76 -33.32
CA ARG A 240 3.93 2.43 -32.28
C ARG A 240 4.01 0.99 -31.77
N THR A 241 5.22 0.48 -31.64
CA THR A 241 5.51 -0.88 -31.13
C THR A 241 6.19 -0.87 -29.78
N ILE A 242 6.78 0.26 -29.42
CA ILE A 242 7.55 0.42 -28.19
C ILE A 242 7.14 1.76 -27.59
N VAL A 243 6.87 1.73 -26.29
CA VAL A 243 6.77 2.92 -25.43
C VAL A 243 8.09 3.03 -24.68
N ASP A 244 8.59 4.24 -24.45
CA ASP A 244 9.74 4.46 -23.58
C ASP A 244 9.59 3.70 -22.26
N GLY A 245 10.62 2.95 -21.87
CA GLY A 245 10.53 2.04 -20.73
C GLY A 245 10.28 2.75 -19.41
N VAL A 246 10.91 3.91 -19.21
CA VAL A 246 10.74 4.72 -17.98
C VAL A 246 9.34 5.33 -17.95
N ALA A 247 8.87 5.83 -19.09
CA ALA A 247 7.54 6.41 -19.20
C ALA A 247 6.43 5.36 -18.98
N LEU A 248 6.58 4.17 -19.57
CA LEU A 248 5.70 3.02 -19.33
C LEU A 248 5.65 2.65 -17.84
N GLU A 249 6.81 2.55 -17.18
CA GLU A 249 6.87 2.28 -15.74
C GLU A 249 6.12 3.33 -14.93
N ASN A 250 6.29 4.62 -15.27
CA ASN A 250 5.62 5.71 -14.57
C ASN A 250 4.10 5.66 -14.74
N HIS A 251 3.62 5.35 -15.95
CA HIS A 251 2.20 5.20 -16.21
C HIS A 251 1.58 4.05 -15.42
N ILE A 252 2.20 2.87 -15.45
CA ILE A 252 1.73 1.68 -14.72
C ILE A 252 1.75 1.93 -13.21
N ARG A 253 2.87 2.44 -12.68
CA ARG A 253 3.03 2.74 -11.26
C ARG A 253 2.03 3.77 -10.76
N SER A 254 1.78 4.82 -11.53
CA SER A 254 0.81 5.87 -11.19
C SER A 254 -0.63 5.32 -11.13
N ALA A 255 -1.02 4.49 -12.11
CA ALA A 255 -2.34 3.86 -12.12
C ALA A 255 -2.53 2.92 -10.92
N LEU A 256 -1.55 2.05 -10.65
CA LEU A 256 -1.60 1.11 -9.54
C LEU A 256 -1.59 1.81 -8.18
N ALA A 257 -0.74 2.82 -7.99
CA ALA A 257 -0.65 3.55 -6.73
C ALA A 257 -1.91 4.36 -6.38
N ALA A 258 -2.76 4.61 -7.38
CA ALA A 258 -4.03 5.32 -7.24
C ALA A 258 -5.26 4.39 -7.21
N SER A 259 -5.09 3.08 -7.42
CA SER A 259 -6.22 2.16 -7.48
C SER A 259 -6.66 1.72 -6.10
N ALA A 260 -7.92 2.00 -5.75
CA ALA A 260 -8.59 1.45 -4.57
C ALA A 260 -9.48 0.24 -4.91
N ASP A 261 -9.37 -0.28 -6.14
CA ASP A 261 -10.14 -1.43 -6.61
C ASP A 261 -9.72 -2.71 -5.83
N PRO A 262 -10.65 -3.37 -5.12
CA PRO A 262 -10.36 -4.58 -4.35
C PRO A 262 -9.72 -5.71 -5.18
N ASP A 263 -10.12 -5.89 -6.44
CA ASP A 263 -9.63 -6.99 -7.28
C ASP A 263 -8.20 -6.71 -7.76
N VAL A 264 -7.90 -5.44 -8.04
CA VAL A 264 -6.52 -5.00 -8.34
C VAL A 264 -5.64 -5.23 -7.12
N ILE A 265 -6.06 -4.75 -5.95
CA ILE A 265 -5.30 -4.91 -4.70
C ILE A 265 -5.08 -6.38 -4.42
N ALA A 266 -6.13 -7.21 -4.47
CA ALA A 266 -6.05 -8.64 -4.24
C ALA A 266 -5.04 -9.32 -5.16
N ARG A 267 -5.09 -9.04 -6.48
CA ARG A 267 -4.16 -9.63 -7.45
C ARG A 267 -2.71 -9.26 -7.15
N PHE A 268 -2.42 -7.99 -6.85
CA PHE A 268 -1.04 -7.54 -6.64
C PHE A 268 -0.50 -7.94 -5.26
N VAL A 269 -1.35 -8.00 -4.24
CA VAL A 269 -0.98 -8.53 -2.92
C VAL A 269 -0.68 -10.03 -3.03
N ASP A 270 -1.58 -10.84 -3.59
CA ASP A 270 -1.36 -12.27 -3.76
C ASP A 270 -0.10 -12.56 -4.59
N ARG A 271 0.09 -11.84 -5.70
CA ARG A 271 1.29 -12.03 -6.52
C ARG A 271 2.57 -11.62 -5.80
N ALA A 272 2.56 -10.58 -4.98
CA ALA A 272 3.72 -10.17 -4.20
C ALA A 272 4.10 -11.19 -3.11
N LEU A 273 3.11 -11.80 -2.47
CA LEU A 273 3.30 -12.77 -1.37
C LEU A 273 3.60 -14.17 -1.91
N ASN A 274 2.79 -14.65 -2.84
CA ASN A 274 2.76 -16.06 -3.26
C ASN A 274 3.24 -16.26 -4.71
N GLY A 275 2.94 -15.30 -5.59
CA GLY A 275 3.15 -15.41 -7.04
C GLY A 275 4.60 -15.21 -7.53
N PRO A 276 4.79 -15.13 -8.86
CA PRO A 276 6.08 -14.77 -9.46
C PRO A 276 6.50 -13.35 -9.07
N ARG A 277 7.81 -13.07 -9.16
CA ARG A 277 8.35 -11.73 -8.88
C ARG A 277 7.65 -10.68 -9.75
N LEU A 278 7.14 -9.63 -9.13
CA LEU A 278 6.58 -8.47 -9.82
C LEU A 278 7.65 -7.76 -10.65
N SER A 279 7.23 -7.21 -11.79
CA SER A 279 8.08 -6.34 -12.60
C SER A 279 8.42 -5.04 -11.85
N ALA A 280 9.45 -4.32 -12.31
CA ALA A 280 9.80 -3.01 -11.74
C ALA A 280 8.64 -2.00 -11.84
N ALA A 281 7.91 -2.02 -12.97
CA ALA A 281 6.72 -1.19 -13.19
C ALA A 281 5.62 -1.44 -12.14
N GLU A 282 5.48 -2.69 -11.68
CA GLU A 282 4.42 -3.13 -10.78
C GLU A 282 4.85 -3.17 -9.30
N THR A 283 6.07 -2.74 -8.99
CA THR A 283 6.57 -2.64 -7.62
C THR A 283 6.23 -1.27 -7.01
N TYR A 284 4.94 -0.92 -6.99
CA TYR A 284 4.46 0.45 -6.77
C TYR A 284 4.15 0.83 -5.31
N PHE A 285 4.24 -0.12 -4.36
CA PHE A 285 3.70 0.04 -3.00
C PHE A 285 4.22 1.28 -2.24
N GLU A 286 5.45 1.72 -2.53
CA GLU A 286 6.05 2.92 -1.92
C GLU A 286 5.37 4.23 -2.36
N TYR A 287 4.73 4.21 -3.53
CA TYR A 287 4.11 5.38 -4.15
C TYR A 287 2.65 5.58 -3.72
N VAL A 288 2.09 4.65 -2.94
CA VAL A 288 0.72 4.75 -2.41
C VAL A 288 0.67 5.80 -1.29
N SER A 289 0.16 6.96 -1.65
CA SER A 289 -0.03 8.11 -0.75
C SER A 289 -1.49 8.42 -0.44
N ASP A 290 -2.39 8.08 -1.36
CA ASP A 290 -3.83 8.30 -1.22
C ASP A 290 -4.42 7.50 -0.06
N PHE A 291 -5.28 8.15 0.72
CA PHE A 291 -5.87 7.55 1.92
C PHE A 291 -6.89 6.45 1.59
N ALA A 292 -7.73 6.64 0.57
CA ALA A 292 -8.74 5.66 0.18
C ALA A 292 -8.05 4.37 -0.30
N VAL A 293 -6.97 4.49 -1.06
CA VAL A 293 -6.16 3.34 -1.47
C VAL A 293 -5.57 2.62 -0.25
N ARG A 294 -4.95 3.35 0.69
CA ARG A 294 -4.41 2.77 1.93
C ARG A 294 -5.48 2.04 2.75
N ARG A 295 -6.69 2.59 2.83
CA ARG A 295 -7.83 1.96 3.49
C ARG A 295 -8.23 0.67 2.78
N ALA A 296 -8.33 0.67 1.46
CA ALA A 296 -8.67 -0.53 0.69
C ALA A 296 -7.64 -1.67 0.90
N PHE A 297 -6.34 -1.35 1.00
CA PHE A 297 -5.33 -2.35 1.38
C PHE A 297 -5.54 -2.90 2.80
N ARG A 298 -5.96 -2.08 3.77
CA ARG A 298 -6.28 -2.53 5.14
C ARG A 298 -7.49 -3.44 5.17
N GLU A 299 -8.53 -3.08 4.42
CA GLU A 299 -9.74 -3.89 4.29
C GLU A 299 -9.42 -5.25 3.64
N HIS A 300 -8.58 -5.27 2.61
CA HIS A 300 -8.10 -6.52 2.02
C HIS A 300 -7.25 -7.34 3.00
N ALA A 301 -6.35 -6.72 3.77
CA ALA A 301 -5.54 -7.44 4.76
C ALA A 301 -6.39 -8.15 5.83
N GLN A 302 -7.53 -7.56 6.22
CA GLN A 302 -8.47 -8.15 7.19
C GLN A 302 -9.18 -9.39 6.66
N THR A 303 -9.25 -9.61 5.34
CA THR A 303 -9.78 -10.85 4.77
C THR A 303 -8.76 -11.99 4.79
N LEU A 304 -7.47 -11.65 4.92
CA LEU A 304 -6.36 -12.60 4.90
C LEU A 304 -5.94 -13.03 6.30
N TRP A 305 -5.89 -12.10 7.26
CA TRP A 305 -5.35 -12.37 8.60
C TRP A 305 -6.08 -11.58 9.68
N ASN A 306 -5.99 -12.09 10.91
CA ASN A 306 -6.24 -11.30 12.11
C ASN A 306 -4.97 -10.50 12.48
N ASP A 307 -5.08 -9.19 12.71
CA ASP A 307 -3.90 -8.31 12.95
C ASP A 307 -2.94 -8.73 14.10
N ASP A 308 -3.40 -9.55 15.05
CA ASP A 308 -2.58 -10.02 16.18
C ASP A 308 -1.89 -11.37 15.92
N GLU A 309 -2.15 -11.97 14.76
CA GLU A 309 -1.58 -13.26 14.35
C GLU A 309 -0.42 -13.09 13.37
N VAL A 310 -0.08 -11.86 12.95
CA VAL A 310 0.93 -11.63 11.92
C VAL A 310 1.90 -10.49 12.23
N TYR A 311 3.15 -10.67 11.81
CA TYR A 311 4.20 -9.66 11.75
C TYR A 311 5.02 -9.83 10.48
N HIS A 312 5.96 -8.93 10.20
CA HIS A 312 6.90 -9.10 9.11
C HIS A 312 8.36 -8.86 9.55
N ASN A 313 9.29 -9.56 8.92
CA ASN A 313 10.73 -9.39 9.13
C ASN A 313 11.43 -9.21 7.79
N ALA A 314 11.94 -8.00 7.54
CA ALA A 314 12.65 -7.72 6.31
C ALA A 314 14.11 -8.20 6.44
N ALA A 315 14.38 -9.41 5.95
CA ALA A 315 15.72 -10.01 5.79
C ALA A 315 16.39 -10.62 7.04
N GLY A 316 15.64 -11.39 7.85
CA GLY A 316 16.24 -12.31 8.84
C GLY A 316 17.08 -11.64 9.93
N THR A 317 16.89 -10.35 10.17
CA THR A 317 17.76 -9.54 11.04
C THR A 317 17.47 -9.71 12.54
N ALA A 318 16.41 -10.43 12.91
CA ALA A 318 15.93 -10.57 14.29
C ALA A 318 15.46 -12.01 14.55
N VAL A 319 16.33 -13.00 14.33
CA VAL A 319 15.99 -14.43 14.41
C VAL A 319 15.42 -14.81 15.78
N GLU A 320 15.94 -14.26 16.87
CA GLU A 320 15.45 -14.58 18.22
C GLU A 320 14.05 -14.01 18.49
N ASP A 321 13.81 -12.74 18.13
CA ASP A 321 12.49 -12.11 18.24
C ASP A 321 11.45 -12.84 17.37
N GLU A 322 11.89 -13.32 16.20
CA GLU A 322 11.08 -14.08 15.26
C GLU A 322 10.66 -15.43 15.85
N LEU A 323 11.63 -16.21 16.33
CA LEU A 323 11.37 -17.49 17.01
C LEU A 323 10.46 -17.31 18.22
N HIS A 324 10.63 -16.20 18.95
CA HIS A 324 9.80 -15.89 20.10
C HIS A 324 8.33 -15.65 19.71
N LEU A 325 8.08 -14.84 18.68
CA LEU A 325 6.73 -14.60 18.17
C LEU A 325 6.11 -15.87 17.57
N GLN A 326 6.90 -16.67 16.85
CA GLN A 326 6.46 -17.95 16.29
C GLN A 326 6.09 -18.96 17.38
N GLY A 327 6.87 -19.05 18.46
CA GLY A 327 6.55 -19.88 19.63
C GLY A 327 5.26 -19.49 20.33
N ARG A 328 4.74 -18.28 20.07
CA ARG A 328 3.46 -17.76 20.57
C ARG A 328 2.31 -17.88 19.56
N GLY A 329 2.54 -18.56 18.43
CA GLY A 329 1.55 -18.75 17.38
C GLY A 329 1.37 -17.54 16.46
N VAL A 330 2.26 -16.54 16.53
CA VAL A 330 2.24 -15.39 15.61
C VAL A 330 3.06 -15.73 14.36
N THR A 331 2.50 -15.49 13.18
CA THR A 331 3.05 -15.89 11.89
C THR A 331 3.85 -14.77 11.23
N CYS A 332 5.02 -15.09 10.69
CA CYS A 332 5.81 -14.16 9.88
C CYS A 332 5.25 -14.12 8.45
N VAL A 333 4.84 -12.93 8.00
CA VAL A 333 4.44 -12.67 6.61
C VAL A 333 5.66 -12.20 5.84
N THR A 334 5.99 -12.93 4.78
CA THR A 334 7.12 -12.65 3.91
C THR A 334 6.63 -12.38 2.48
N SER A 335 7.48 -11.78 1.65
CA SER A 335 7.17 -11.57 0.23
C SER A 335 8.43 -11.73 -0.62
N LYS A 336 8.27 -11.92 -1.93
CA LYS A 336 9.41 -12.01 -2.87
C LYS A 336 9.95 -10.65 -3.31
N LEU A 337 9.51 -9.58 -2.65
CA LEU A 337 9.94 -8.21 -2.91
C LEU A 337 11.30 -7.93 -2.27
N SER A 338 12.01 -6.93 -2.79
CA SER A 338 13.17 -6.38 -2.10
C SER A 338 12.74 -5.69 -0.79
N ARG A 339 13.72 -5.41 0.10
CA ARG A 339 13.49 -4.90 1.45
C ARG A 339 12.53 -3.70 1.52
N SER A 340 12.72 -2.72 0.65
CA SER A 340 11.97 -1.45 0.69
C SER A 340 10.51 -1.63 0.23
N PRO A 341 10.22 -2.22 -0.96
CA PRO A 341 8.85 -2.51 -1.36
C PRO A 341 8.13 -3.52 -0.47
N HIS A 342 8.85 -4.51 0.08
CA HIS A 342 8.30 -5.40 1.11
C HIS A 342 7.81 -4.59 2.31
N SER A 343 8.65 -3.73 2.87
CA SER A 343 8.29 -2.90 4.03
C SER A 343 7.15 -1.95 3.71
N ALA A 344 7.09 -1.41 2.50
CA ALA A 344 5.98 -0.57 2.05
C ALA A 344 4.67 -1.34 1.94
N LEU A 345 4.68 -2.53 1.32
CA LEU A 345 3.51 -3.41 1.25
C LEU A 345 3.02 -3.79 2.66
N MET A 346 3.91 -4.23 3.55
CA MET A 346 3.53 -4.58 4.92
C MET A 346 2.92 -3.39 5.66
N ARG A 347 3.47 -2.19 5.47
CA ARG A 347 2.88 -0.95 5.99
C ARG A 347 1.51 -0.64 5.39
N LEU A 348 1.23 -0.99 4.13
CA LEU A 348 -0.08 -0.85 3.49
C LEU A 348 -1.08 -1.93 3.90
N LEU A 349 -0.62 -3.11 4.30
CA LEU A 349 -1.46 -4.16 4.87
C LEU A 349 -1.70 -3.97 6.38
N GLY A 350 -0.85 -3.22 7.07
CA GLY A 350 -0.98 -2.94 8.50
C GLY A 350 -0.25 -3.94 9.38
N ILE A 351 0.61 -4.75 8.75
CA ILE A 351 1.44 -5.74 9.40
C ILE A 351 2.62 -5.03 10.03
N ARG A 352 2.85 -5.30 11.32
CA ARG A 352 3.89 -4.66 12.12
C ARG A 352 5.26 -5.30 11.85
N PRO A 353 6.35 -4.53 11.89
CA PRO A 353 7.67 -5.12 11.89
C PRO A 353 7.87 -5.94 13.17
N VAL A 354 8.73 -6.96 13.11
CA VAL A 354 9.05 -7.89 14.20
C VAL A 354 9.27 -7.19 15.55
N SER A 355 10.03 -6.10 15.60
CA SER A 355 10.32 -5.36 16.83
C SER A 355 9.09 -4.68 17.44
N GLU A 356 8.19 -4.14 16.61
CA GLU A 356 6.94 -3.54 17.08
C GLU A 356 5.91 -4.61 17.46
N ALA A 357 5.88 -5.72 16.74
CA ALA A 357 5.03 -6.87 17.07
C ALA A 357 5.44 -7.46 18.42
N LEU A 358 6.73 -7.64 18.65
CA LEU A 358 7.29 -8.07 19.93
C LEU A 358 6.89 -7.11 21.06
N ALA A 359 7.23 -5.83 20.93
CA ALA A 359 6.89 -4.82 21.93
C ALA A 359 5.38 -4.71 22.19
N HIS A 360 4.55 -4.95 21.17
CA HIS A 360 3.11 -4.98 21.33
C HIS A 360 2.65 -6.21 22.10
N HIS A 361 3.14 -7.38 21.72
CA HIS A 361 2.83 -8.64 22.38
C HIS A 361 3.22 -8.53 23.84
N ASP A 362 4.44 -8.11 24.13
CA ASP A 362 4.98 -7.96 25.49
C ASP A 362 4.15 -7.06 26.41
N ARG A 363 3.57 -5.99 25.88
CA ARG A 363 2.65 -5.12 26.65
C ARG A 363 1.33 -5.79 27.01
N GLN A 364 0.92 -6.82 26.27
CA GLN A 364 -0.32 -7.54 26.50
C GLN A 364 -0.18 -8.74 27.45
N TYR A 365 1.05 -9.23 27.71
CA TYR A 365 1.26 -10.33 28.65
C TYR A 365 1.34 -9.83 30.09
N PRO A 366 0.92 -10.65 31.07
CA PRO A 366 0.95 -10.25 32.46
C PRO A 366 2.38 -9.90 32.87
N LYS A 367 2.52 -8.75 33.53
CA LYS A 367 3.72 -8.40 34.31
C LYS A 367 4.07 -9.60 35.18
N THR A 368 5.37 -9.92 35.32
CA THR A 368 5.89 -10.98 36.19
C THR A 368 5.03 -11.12 37.44
N GLN A 369 4.36 -12.28 37.58
CA GLN A 369 3.48 -12.56 38.69
C GLN A 369 4.33 -12.93 39.89
N TRP A 370 4.85 -11.91 40.56
CA TRP A 370 5.59 -12.04 41.80
C TRP A 370 4.69 -12.65 42.88
N LEU A 371 5.13 -13.78 43.44
CA LEU A 371 4.50 -14.36 44.60
C LEU A 371 4.87 -13.56 45.85
N ARG A 372 3.88 -13.35 46.70
CA ARG A 372 4.12 -12.88 48.05
C ARG A 372 4.75 -14.02 48.87
N PRO A 373 5.54 -13.71 49.93
CA PRO A 373 6.15 -14.75 50.74
C PRO A 373 5.12 -15.79 51.21
N ASP A 374 3.98 -15.38 51.74
CA ASP A 374 2.89 -16.25 52.23
C ASP A 374 2.29 -17.19 51.17
N GLN A 375 2.54 -16.94 49.88
CA GLN A 375 2.09 -17.79 48.78
C GLN A 375 3.10 -18.87 48.38
N VAL A 376 4.33 -18.82 48.92
CA VAL A 376 5.37 -19.83 48.71
C VAL A 376 5.35 -20.81 49.89
N SER A 377 5.26 -22.11 49.61
CA SER A 377 5.26 -23.13 50.66
C SER A 377 6.53 -23.06 51.52
N ALA A 378 6.43 -23.50 52.78
CA ALA A 378 7.57 -23.49 53.70
C ALA A 378 8.76 -24.30 53.16
N GLU A 379 8.49 -25.42 52.49
CA GLU A 379 9.50 -26.26 51.85
C GLU A 379 10.21 -25.55 50.69
N ARG A 380 9.45 -24.99 49.74
CA ARG A 380 10.02 -24.22 48.61
C ARG A 380 10.81 -23.01 49.08
N ARG A 381 10.32 -22.33 50.13
CA ARG A 381 11.05 -21.21 50.74
C ARG A 381 12.37 -21.67 51.34
N ARG A 382 12.37 -22.82 52.03
CA ARG A 382 13.59 -23.42 52.57
C ARG A 382 14.59 -23.78 51.46
N THR A 383 14.14 -24.32 50.34
CA THR A 383 15.00 -24.58 49.16
C THR A 383 15.65 -23.29 48.66
N LEU A 384 14.87 -22.22 48.51
CA LEU A 384 15.36 -20.91 48.06
C LEU A 384 16.37 -20.28 49.04
N ASP A 385 16.05 -20.34 50.33
CA ASP A 385 16.89 -19.80 51.40
C ASP A 385 18.22 -20.55 51.47
N LEU A 386 18.19 -21.89 51.35
CA LEU A 386 19.38 -22.72 51.30
C LEU A 386 20.21 -22.38 50.06
N ALA A 387 19.63 -22.39 48.86
CA ALA A 387 20.35 -22.06 47.63
C ALA A 387 21.00 -20.66 47.69
N SER A 388 20.27 -19.68 48.22
CA SER A 388 20.77 -18.31 48.40
C SER A 388 21.91 -18.23 49.43
N ALA A 389 21.79 -18.96 50.54
CA ALA A 389 22.81 -19.01 51.59
C ALA A 389 24.10 -19.67 51.08
N VAL A 390 23.97 -20.77 50.33
CA VAL A 390 25.08 -21.46 49.66
C VAL A 390 25.81 -20.52 48.73
N PHE A 391 25.07 -19.89 47.81
CA PHE A 391 25.66 -18.98 46.85
C PHE A 391 26.37 -17.81 47.54
N ARG A 392 25.75 -17.20 48.55
CA ARG A 392 26.36 -16.11 49.34
C ARG A 392 27.57 -16.54 50.15
N SER A 393 27.61 -17.77 50.65
CA SER A 393 28.78 -18.29 51.39
C SER A 393 30.02 -18.41 50.50
N ILE A 394 29.81 -18.67 49.21
CA ILE A 394 30.86 -18.85 48.20
C ILE A 394 31.29 -17.51 47.59
N PHE A 395 30.32 -16.67 47.21
CA PHE A 395 30.57 -15.45 46.44
C PHE A 395 30.48 -14.15 47.24
N GLY A 396 30.14 -14.24 48.54
CA GLY A 396 29.98 -13.11 49.45
C GLY A 396 28.51 -12.75 49.71
N LEU A 397 28.22 -12.12 50.85
CA LEU A 397 26.85 -11.77 51.27
C LEU A 397 26.13 -10.87 50.25
N ASP A 398 26.89 -9.97 49.62
CA ASP A 398 26.39 -9.02 48.63
C ASP A 398 26.35 -9.57 47.20
N SER A 399 26.52 -10.88 46.99
CA SER A 399 26.59 -11.50 45.65
C SER A 399 25.23 -11.71 44.96
N LEU A 400 24.14 -11.75 45.73
CA LEU A 400 22.76 -11.77 45.22
C LEU A 400 22.00 -10.51 45.62
N GLY A 401 21.11 -10.08 44.72
CA GLY A 401 20.20 -8.97 44.98
C GLY A 401 19.02 -9.41 45.84
N LYS A 402 17.90 -8.70 45.70
CA LYS A 402 16.63 -9.09 46.32
C LYS A 402 16.09 -10.32 45.59
N VAL A 403 16.14 -11.48 46.25
CA VAL A 403 15.65 -12.74 45.67
C VAL A 403 14.14 -12.84 45.82
N LYS A 404 13.38 -12.94 44.74
CA LYS A 404 11.92 -13.05 44.76
C LYS A 404 11.45 -14.27 43.98
N VAL A 405 10.28 -14.79 44.34
CA VAL A 405 9.65 -15.90 43.62
C VAL A 405 8.59 -15.37 42.68
N TYR A 406 8.54 -15.91 41.47
CA TYR A 406 7.47 -15.63 40.51
C TYR A 406 6.83 -16.92 40.02
N ARG A 407 5.53 -16.88 39.72
CA ARG A 407 4.83 -18.03 39.12
C ARG A 407 4.97 -18.04 37.60
N GLU A 408 4.70 -16.89 37.02
CA GLU A 408 4.84 -16.63 35.59
C GLU A 408 5.62 -15.33 35.39
N ASP A 409 6.39 -15.31 34.33
CA ASP A 409 7.27 -14.19 34.00
C ASP A 409 7.38 -14.00 32.49
N GLU A 410 7.58 -12.75 32.09
CA GLU A 410 7.78 -12.26 30.73
C GLU A 410 8.99 -12.92 30.04
N ALA A 411 10.08 -13.22 30.77
CA ALA A 411 11.28 -13.85 30.23
C ALA A 411 11.21 -15.39 30.26
N SER A 412 10.59 -16.00 31.28
CA SER A 412 10.42 -17.45 31.39
C SER A 412 9.54 -18.03 30.27
N THR A 413 8.64 -17.21 29.71
CA THR A 413 7.87 -17.54 28.49
C THR A 413 8.61 -17.20 27.20
N ARG A 414 9.69 -16.39 27.25
CA ARG A 414 10.55 -16.06 26.10
C ARG A 414 11.68 -17.06 25.86
N TYR A 415 12.34 -17.50 26.93
CA TYR A 415 13.63 -18.20 26.83
C TYR A 415 13.67 -19.51 27.62
N CYS A 416 12.51 -20.03 28.07
CA CYS A 416 12.43 -21.15 29.02
C CYS A 416 13.32 -20.93 30.25
N THR A 417 13.54 -19.68 30.65
CA THR A 417 14.41 -19.38 31.78
C THR A 417 13.69 -19.71 33.08
N SER A 418 14.41 -20.37 33.96
CA SER A 418 13.95 -20.72 35.29
C SER A 418 14.23 -19.62 36.33
N GLY A 419 14.89 -18.54 35.90
CA GLY A 419 15.18 -17.33 36.67
C GLY A 419 15.15 -16.07 35.80
N ILE A 420 15.27 -14.93 36.47
CA ILE A 420 15.47 -13.61 35.86
C ILE A 420 16.32 -12.72 36.76
N TYR A 421 17.11 -11.83 36.17
CA TYR A 421 17.78 -10.75 36.90
C TYR A 421 17.39 -9.38 36.36
N LEU A 422 16.84 -8.53 37.22
CA LEU A 422 16.39 -7.18 36.90
C LEU A 422 17.36 -6.14 37.46
N SER A 423 18.36 -5.76 36.66
CA SER A 423 19.43 -4.82 37.04
C SER A 423 18.91 -3.48 37.59
N ALA A 424 17.84 -2.93 37.00
CA ALA A 424 17.25 -1.66 37.42
C ALA A 424 16.70 -1.67 38.87
N THR A 425 16.35 -2.85 39.39
CA THR A 425 15.79 -3.00 40.75
C THR A 425 16.63 -3.87 41.66
N ASP A 426 17.77 -4.38 41.16
CA ASP A 426 18.62 -5.38 41.79
C ASP A 426 17.81 -6.59 42.33
N VAL A 427 16.91 -7.13 41.50
CA VAL A 427 16.05 -8.27 41.86
C VAL A 427 16.47 -9.51 41.09
N THR A 428 16.68 -10.61 41.81
CA THR A 428 16.85 -11.95 41.25
C THR A 428 15.53 -12.70 41.41
N GLY A 429 14.83 -12.98 40.31
CA GLY A 429 13.62 -13.79 40.30
C GLY A 429 13.93 -15.27 40.11
N VAL A 430 13.26 -16.13 40.86
CA VAL A 430 13.30 -17.59 40.70
C VAL A 430 11.88 -18.10 40.45
N LYS A 431 11.71 -18.97 39.46
CA LYS A 431 10.39 -19.53 39.10
C LYS A 431 9.89 -20.47 40.20
N GLU A 432 8.60 -20.40 40.53
CA GLU A 432 8.00 -21.20 41.61
C GLU A 432 8.27 -22.70 41.47
N SER A 433 8.18 -23.23 40.25
CA SER A 433 8.37 -24.65 39.96
C SER A 433 9.81 -25.14 40.10
N THR A 434 10.82 -24.26 40.07
CA THR A 434 12.21 -24.69 40.25
C THR A 434 12.60 -24.87 41.70
N LEU A 435 11.79 -24.35 42.63
CA LEU A 435 11.99 -24.50 44.08
C LEU A 435 11.66 -25.91 44.60
N ASP A 436 11.08 -26.76 43.74
CA ASP A 436 10.82 -28.17 44.03
C ASP A 436 12.11 -29.02 43.97
N ASP A 437 13.19 -28.47 43.40
CA ASP A 437 14.49 -29.12 43.28
C ASP A 437 15.61 -28.16 43.69
N LEU A 438 16.41 -28.56 44.68
CA LEU A 438 17.52 -27.76 45.17
C LEU A 438 18.61 -27.58 44.11
N ASP A 439 18.91 -28.60 43.30
CA ASP A 439 19.91 -28.50 42.24
C ASP A 439 19.45 -27.51 41.16
N GLY A 440 18.22 -27.67 40.68
CA GLY A 440 17.58 -26.72 39.78
C GLY A 440 17.58 -25.29 40.32
N THR A 441 17.28 -25.10 41.61
CA THR A 441 17.31 -23.78 42.25
C THR A 441 18.73 -23.22 42.32
N LEU A 442 19.73 -24.02 42.70
CA LEU A 442 21.13 -23.61 42.74
C LEU A 442 21.63 -23.19 41.36
N ARG A 443 21.30 -23.94 40.32
CA ARG A 443 21.62 -23.60 38.93
C ARG A 443 21.04 -22.26 38.51
N VAL A 444 19.78 -22.01 38.85
CA VAL A 444 19.13 -20.72 38.58
C VAL A 444 19.81 -19.59 39.34
N VAL A 445 19.98 -19.73 40.64
CA VAL A 445 20.63 -18.70 41.48
C VAL A 445 22.05 -18.42 41.00
N PHE A 446 22.77 -19.45 40.55
CA PHE A 446 24.11 -19.31 39.98
C PHE A 446 24.09 -18.49 38.68
N HIS A 447 23.23 -18.86 37.74
CA HIS A 447 23.06 -18.17 36.46
C HIS A 447 22.69 -16.69 36.66
N GLU A 448 21.65 -16.42 37.44
CA GLU A 448 21.19 -15.05 37.71
C GLU A 448 22.19 -14.24 38.54
N GLY A 449 22.97 -14.91 39.40
CA GLY A 449 24.11 -14.32 40.10
C GLY A 449 25.20 -13.84 39.13
N GLY A 450 25.43 -14.57 38.04
CA GLY A 450 26.31 -14.18 36.94
C GLY A 450 25.86 -12.88 36.27
N HIS A 451 24.58 -12.78 35.88
CA HIS A 451 24.01 -11.55 35.32
C HIS A 451 24.18 -10.34 36.25
N ARG A 452 23.97 -10.56 37.55
CA ARG A 452 24.14 -9.53 38.56
C ARG A 452 25.59 -9.08 38.71
N ARG A 453 26.53 -10.03 38.78
CA ARG A 453 27.96 -9.74 38.86
C ARG A 453 28.41 -8.94 37.64
N ALA A 454 28.01 -9.37 36.44
CA ALA A 454 28.27 -8.66 35.20
C ALA A 454 27.74 -7.21 35.24
N ALA A 455 26.51 -7.01 35.73
CA ALA A 455 25.90 -5.69 35.81
C ALA A 455 26.58 -4.76 36.84
N ARG A 456 27.10 -5.28 37.97
CA ARG A 456 27.70 -4.46 39.04
C ARG A 456 29.18 -4.13 38.81
N GLU A 457 29.91 -4.99 38.10
CA GLU A 457 31.33 -4.79 37.82
C GLU A 457 31.58 -3.90 36.58
N GLY A 458 30.51 -3.30 36.04
CA GLY A 458 30.62 -2.29 34.99
C GLY A 458 30.89 -2.87 33.59
N TYR A 459 30.66 -4.16 33.39
CA TYR A 459 30.77 -4.74 32.06
C TYR A 459 29.71 -4.14 31.13
N LEU A 460 30.11 -3.86 29.87
CA LEU A 460 29.30 -3.12 28.89
C LEU A 460 27.94 -3.77 28.58
N ASN A 461 27.79 -5.08 28.81
CA ASN A 461 26.55 -5.82 28.62
C ASN A 461 26.46 -7.01 29.60
N SER A 462 25.27 -7.22 30.18
CA SER A 462 24.96 -8.32 31.12
C SER A 462 23.94 -9.31 30.57
N SER A 463 23.58 -9.24 29.28
CA SER A 463 22.71 -10.24 28.63
C SER A 463 23.38 -11.61 28.55
N ASP A 464 22.59 -12.66 28.38
CA ASP A 464 23.12 -14.00 28.09
C ASP A 464 24.09 -13.95 26.91
N ARG A 465 25.17 -14.74 27.00
CA ARG A 465 26.24 -14.84 25.99
C ARG A 465 26.96 -13.52 25.67
N SER A 466 26.78 -12.48 26.49
CA SER A 466 27.61 -11.28 26.39
C SER A 466 29.01 -11.57 26.94
N GLU A 467 30.02 -10.88 26.42
CA GLU A 467 31.39 -10.97 26.95
C GLU A 467 31.43 -10.70 28.47
N GLY A 468 30.66 -9.72 28.95
CA GLY A 468 30.58 -9.41 30.38
C GLY A 468 29.97 -10.53 31.23
N PHE A 469 28.92 -11.19 30.72
CA PHE A 469 28.30 -12.33 31.39
C PHE A 469 29.24 -13.55 31.39
N GLU A 470 29.88 -13.86 30.27
CA GLU A 470 30.82 -14.98 30.15
C GLU A 470 32.04 -14.81 31.07
N LEU A 471 32.58 -13.59 31.18
CA LEU A 471 33.65 -13.28 32.12
C LEU A 471 33.21 -13.44 33.58
N ALA A 472 32.00 -12.97 33.92
CA ALA A 472 31.45 -13.13 35.27
C ALA A 472 31.26 -14.62 35.64
N MET A 473 30.74 -15.43 34.71
CA MET A 473 30.58 -16.88 34.88
C MET A 473 31.94 -17.59 35.01
N THR A 474 32.93 -17.18 34.22
CA THR A 474 34.30 -17.71 34.27
C THR A 474 34.96 -17.41 35.63
N ASP A 475 34.85 -16.18 36.13
CA ASP A 475 35.37 -15.82 37.46
C ASP A 475 34.65 -16.58 38.58
N MET A 476 33.32 -16.69 38.50
CA MET A 476 32.54 -17.46 39.46
C MET A 476 32.94 -18.94 39.47
N GLY A 477 33.15 -19.54 38.29
CA GLY A 477 33.67 -20.90 38.15
C GLY A 477 35.08 -21.05 38.73
N GLY A 478 35.98 -20.10 38.48
CA GLY A 478 37.34 -20.09 39.03
C GLY A 478 37.37 -20.02 40.56
N ARG A 479 36.48 -19.22 41.18
CA ARG A 479 36.32 -19.14 42.64
C ARG A 479 35.81 -20.45 43.23
N LEU A 480 34.82 -21.08 42.59
CA LEU A 480 34.33 -22.41 42.97
C LEU A 480 35.44 -23.46 42.93
N LEU A 481 36.19 -23.53 41.83
CA LEU A 481 37.31 -24.46 41.69
C LEU A 481 38.36 -24.23 42.77
N ARG A 482 38.71 -22.97 43.07
CA ARG A 482 39.65 -22.64 44.15
C ARG A 482 39.14 -23.11 45.52
N LEU A 483 37.85 -23.00 45.79
CA LEU A 483 37.26 -23.50 47.04
C LEU A 483 37.32 -25.02 47.13
N VAL A 484 37.02 -25.74 46.05
CA VAL A 484 37.05 -27.21 46.02
C VAL A 484 38.48 -27.76 46.08
N THR A 485 39.47 -27.01 45.59
CA THR A 485 40.88 -27.41 45.56
C THR A 485 41.71 -26.87 46.73
N SER A 486 41.12 -26.07 47.62
CA SER A 486 41.81 -25.52 48.78
C SER A 486 42.03 -26.61 49.85
N PRO A 487 43.27 -26.79 50.37
CA PRO A 487 43.58 -27.79 51.39
C PRO A 487 43.06 -27.43 52.79
N GLU A 488 42.59 -26.19 53.01
CA GLU A 488 41.92 -25.82 54.26
C GLU A 488 40.52 -26.47 54.32
N PRO A 489 40.21 -27.29 55.34
CA PRO A 489 38.85 -27.77 55.58
C PRO A 489 37.99 -26.58 56.02
N ARG A 490 37.42 -25.87 55.03
CA ARG A 490 36.36 -24.91 55.32
C ARG A 490 35.07 -25.70 55.38
N SER A 491 34.36 -25.55 56.51
CA SER A 491 32.95 -25.88 56.58
C SER A 491 32.21 -24.96 55.63
N LEU A 492 32.14 -25.32 54.35
CA LEU A 492 30.99 -24.91 53.56
C LEU A 492 29.77 -25.35 54.38
N PRO A 493 28.77 -24.50 54.64
CA PRO A 493 27.58 -24.87 55.40
C PRO A 493 26.71 -25.96 54.73
N LEU A 494 27.29 -26.73 53.83
CA LEU A 494 26.69 -27.81 53.08
C LEU A 494 27.52 -29.06 53.32
N LEU A 495 26.96 -30.00 54.07
CA LEU A 495 26.88 -31.42 53.68
C LEU A 495 26.10 -32.25 54.70
N ASP A 496 25.13 -31.64 55.39
CA ASP A 496 24.10 -32.45 56.03
C ASP A 496 22.74 -31.78 55.89
N ALA A 497 22.11 -31.96 54.72
CA ALA A 497 20.75 -31.51 54.48
C ALA A 497 19.74 -32.09 55.50
N MET A 498 20.09 -33.21 56.16
CA MET A 498 19.30 -33.78 57.26
C MET A 498 19.53 -33.02 58.58
N ALA A 499 20.75 -32.57 58.88
CA ALA A 499 21.03 -31.75 60.08
C ALA A 499 20.27 -30.41 60.10
N TRP A 500 19.83 -29.92 58.94
CA TRP A 500 19.04 -28.68 58.84
C TRP A 500 17.52 -28.91 58.96
N GLN A 501 17.04 -30.16 59.07
CA GLN A 501 15.65 -30.43 59.41
C GLN A 501 15.41 -30.05 60.89
N GLY A 502 14.97 -28.81 61.12
CA GLY A 502 14.53 -28.33 62.44
C GLY A 502 15.33 -27.17 63.05
N VAL A 503 16.38 -26.68 62.38
CA VAL A 503 17.15 -25.52 62.87
C VAL A 503 16.60 -24.21 62.28
N PRO A 504 16.18 -23.23 63.09
CA PRO A 504 15.71 -21.93 62.61
C PRO A 504 16.85 -21.17 61.91
N LEU A 505 16.61 -20.68 60.69
CA LEU A 505 17.56 -19.82 59.98
C LEU A 505 17.82 -18.52 60.77
N PRO A 506 19.03 -17.94 60.70
CA PRO A 506 19.37 -16.73 61.43
C PRO A 506 18.45 -15.54 61.07
N PRO A 507 18.10 -14.69 62.04
CA PRO A 507 17.29 -13.49 61.80
C PRO A 507 17.93 -12.60 60.74
N GLY A 508 17.23 -12.36 59.63
CA GLY A 508 17.72 -11.58 58.47
C GLY A 508 17.80 -12.36 57.15
N ALA A 509 17.61 -13.69 57.16
CA ALA A 509 17.44 -14.48 55.94
C ALA A 509 16.10 -14.19 55.22
N TYR A 510 15.11 -13.67 55.96
CA TYR A 510 13.78 -13.42 55.46
C TYR A 510 13.70 -12.06 54.77
N MET A 511 13.29 -12.09 53.49
CA MET A 511 12.90 -10.94 52.67
C MET A 511 12.36 -9.77 53.51
N ALA A 512 13.12 -8.69 53.60
CA ALA A 512 12.67 -7.45 54.21
C ALA A 512 11.35 -7.01 53.55
N ASP A 513 10.37 -6.74 54.41
CA ASP A 513 8.97 -6.59 54.10
C ASP A 513 8.74 -5.41 53.13
N ALA A 514 8.28 -5.72 51.91
CA ALA A 514 8.04 -4.75 50.83
C ALA A 514 6.67 -4.05 50.93
N THR A 515 5.99 -4.21 52.06
CA THR A 515 4.64 -3.74 52.35
C THR A 515 4.58 -2.22 52.52
N ASP A 516 5.67 -1.57 52.93
CA ASP A 516 5.68 -0.14 53.24
C ASP A 516 5.78 0.81 52.02
N LEU A 517 6.10 0.28 50.82
CA LEU A 517 6.22 1.08 49.58
C LEU A 517 4.96 1.08 48.71
N ARG A 518 3.97 0.22 48.96
CA ARG A 518 2.81 0.04 48.06
C ARG A 518 1.60 0.89 48.44
N GLY A 519 1.43 1.24 49.72
CA GLY A 519 0.26 1.98 50.20
C GLY A 519 0.13 3.43 49.68
N ARG A 520 1.22 4.05 49.21
CA ARG A 520 1.21 5.46 48.73
C ARG A 520 1.16 5.64 47.21
N ARG A 521 1.38 4.60 46.40
CA ARG A 521 1.49 4.73 44.93
C ARG A 521 0.21 4.45 44.13
N GLN A 522 -0.82 3.86 44.73
CA GLN A 522 -1.96 3.36 43.93
C GLN A 522 -2.97 4.43 43.48
N ASN A 523 -2.95 5.65 44.01
CA ASN A 523 -3.95 6.68 43.69
C ASN A 523 -3.40 8.04 43.22
N GLN A 524 -2.10 8.19 43.00
CA GLN A 524 -1.58 9.45 42.46
C GLN A 524 -1.63 9.44 40.92
N PRO A 525 -2.29 10.43 40.30
CA PRO A 525 -2.27 10.56 38.85
C PRO A 525 -0.82 10.72 38.39
N THR A 526 -0.45 9.94 37.37
CA THR A 526 0.87 10.03 36.74
C THR A 526 1.12 11.45 36.21
N VAL A 527 2.39 11.83 36.06
CA VAL A 527 2.76 13.11 35.43
C VAL A 527 2.11 13.29 34.06
N ALA A 528 1.93 12.19 33.29
CA ALA A 528 1.21 12.21 32.02
C ALA A 528 -0.27 12.53 32.19
N GLN A 529 -0.96 11.93 33.17
CA GLN A 529 -2.37 12.23 33.49
C GLN A 529 -2.55 13.68 33.96
N ILE A 530 -1.65 14.20 34.80
CA ILE A 530 -1.68 15.60 35.25
C ILE A 530 -1.49 16.55 34.06
N ARG A 531 -0.50 16.27 33.19
CA ARG A 531 -0.26 17.07 31.97
C ARG A 531 -1.46 17.04 31.03
N ARG A 532 -2.08 15.86 30.86
CA ARG A 532 -3.31 15.69 30.06
C ARG A 532 -4.46 16.51 30.62
N ALA A 533 -4.73 16.42 31.93
CA ALA A 533 -5.80 17.17 32.58
C ALA A 533 -5.61 18.69 32.41
N LYS A 534 -4.37 19.19 32.59
CA LYS A 534 -4.05 20.61 32.35
C LYS A 534 -4.28 21.03 30.89
N ARG A 535 -3.90 20.20 29.92
CA ARG A 535 -4.14 20.47 28.49
C ARG A 535 -5.62 20.47 28.16
N LEU A 536 -6.36 19.48 28.66
CA LEU A 536 -7.81 19.39 28.48
C LEU A 536 -8.51 20.61 29.08
N GLN A 537 -8.09 21.09 30.26
CA GLN A 537 -8.64 22.30 30.88
C GLN A 537 -8.37 23.56 30.05
N ALA A 538 -7.22 23.65 29.40
CA ALA A 538 -6.83 24.78 28.55
C ALA A 538 -7.33 24.69 27.10
N ALA A 539 -7.94 23.56 26.71
CA ALA A 539 -8.46 23.36 25.36
C ALA A 539 -9.84 24.02 25.20
N PRO A 540 -10.13 24.61 24.02
CA PRO A 540 -11.45 25.15 23.71
C PRO A 540 -12.56 24.10 23.81
N GLU A 541 -13.77 24.54 24.12
CA GLU A 541 -14.91 23.66 24.41
C GLU A 541 -15.18 22.59 23.33
N PRO A 542 -15.23 22.91 22.02
CA PRO A 542 -15.43 21.89 20.99
C PRO A 542 -14.40 20.75 21.04
N ARG A 543 -13.13 21.07 21.32
CA ARG A 543 -12.09 20.03 21.41
C ARG A 543 -12.24 19.15 22.64
N ARG A 544 -12.65 19.73 23.78
CA ARG A 544 -12.89 18.95 25.01
C ARG A 544 -14.05 17.98 24.80
N LEU A 545 -15.13 18.45 24.19
CA LEU A 545 -16.30 17.63 23.87
C LEU A 545 -15.94 16.52 22.87
N LEU A 546 -15.24 16.85 21.78
CA LEU A 546 -14.80 15.85 20.82
C LEU A 546 -13.86 14.81 21.44
N ALA A 547 -12.88 15.23 22.26
CA ALA A 547 -11.98 14.32 22.95
C ALA A 547 -12.74 13.33 23.84
N GLY A 548 -13.70 13.82 24.63
CA GLY A 548 -14.54 12.98 25.48
C GLY A 548 -15.40 11.99 24.69
N LEU A 549 -16.04 12.46 23.62
CA LEU A 549 -16.83 11.61 22.71
C LEU A 549 -15.97 10.52 22.06
N ALA A 550 -14.81 10.90 21.52
CA ALA A 550 -13.91 9.98 20.86
C ALA A 550 -13.39 8.90 21.84
N GLU A 551 -13.02 9.27 23.07
CA GLU A 551 -12.61 8.30 24.10
C GLU A 551 -13.73 7.35 24.53
N GLN A 552 -14.94 7.87 24.71
CA GLN A 552 -16.11 7.05 25.02
C GLN A 552 -16.39 6.06 23.89
N ARG A 553 -16.42 6.54 22.64
CA ARG A 553 -16.74 5.73 21.47
C ARG A 553 -15.65 4.70 21.15
N ILE A 554 -14.37 5.04 21.22
CA ILE A 554 -13.32 4.04 20.99
C ILE A 554 -13.43 2.93 22.03
N THR A 555 -13.73 3.25 23.30
CA THR A 555 -13.90 2.24 24.35
C THR A 555 -15.07 1.30 24.06
N ALA A 556 -16.18 1.84 23.53
CA ALA A 556 -17.32 1.04 23.08
C ALA A 556 -16.92 0.12 21.90
N VAL A 557 -16.25 0.67 20.89
CA VAL A 557 -15.77 -0.09 19.72
C VAL A 557 -14.83 -1.22 20.12
N LEU A 558 -13.91 -0.97 21.07
CA LEU A 558 -13.02 -2.00 21.58
C LEU A 558 -13.79 -3.15 22.25
N ARG A 559 -14.84 -2.83 23.02
CA ARG A 559 -15.71 -3.84 23.65
C ARG A 559 -16.54 -4.61 22.61
N GLU A 560 -17.20 -3.89 21.71
CA GLU A 560 -18.08 -4.45 20.67
C GLU A 560 -17.32 -5.37 19.71
N ARG A 561 -16.09 -5.00 19.33
CA ARG A 561 -15.25 -5.75 18.40
C ARG A 561 -14.25 -6.70 19.08
N GLY A 562 -14.28 -6.81 20.41
CA GLY A 562 -13.31 -7.64 21.16
C GLY A 562 -11.85 -7.21 20.98
N LEU A 563 -11.59 -5.95 20.65
CA LEU A 563 -10.24 -5.43 20.38
C LEU A 563 -9.57 -5.00 21.69
N ARG A 564 -8.28 -5.34 21.83
CA ARG A 564 -7.50 -5.05 23.05
C ARG A 564 -6.94 -3.63 23.14
N SER A 565 -6.85 -2.89 22.02
CA SER A 565 -6.25 -1.55 22.03
C SER A 565 -6.81 -0.61 20.96
N ALA A 566 -6.88 0.69 21.29
CA ALA A 566 -7.31 1.73 20.36
C ALA A 566 -6.43 1.81 19.11
N GLY A 567 -5.11 1.60 19.26
CA GLY A 567 -4.17 1.58 18.13
C GLY A 567 -4.58 0.58 17.04
N ARG A 568 -5.09 -0.59 17.43
CA ARG A 568 -5.59 -1.62 16.51
C ARG A 568 -6.87 -1.20 15.81
N ALA A 569 -7.84 -0.68 16.57
CA ALA A 569 -9.05 -0.15 15.96
C ALA A 569 -8.73 0.95 14.93
N LEU A 570 -7.79 1.85 15.24
CA LEU A 570 -7.38 2.92 14.34
C LEU A 570 -6.66 2.43 13.08
N SER A 571 -5.81 1.41 13.19
CA SER A 571 -5.08 0.89 12.03
C SER A 571 -6.01 0.31 10.96
N THR A 572 -7.19 -0.18 11.36
CA THR A 572 -8.22 -0.69 10.41
C THR A 572 -8.70 0.37 9.43
N VAL A 573 -8.68 1.64 9.83
CA VAL A 573 -9.07 2.77 8.99
C VAL A 573 -7.86 3.57 8.52
N ALA A 574 -6.66 2.96 8.50
CA ALA A 574 -5.40 3.59 8.12
C ALA A 574 -5.04 4.84 8.95
N TRP A 575 -5.47 4.88 10.22
CA TRP A 575 -5.07 5.90 11.20
C TRP A 575 -3.90 5.43 12.07
N THR A 576 -3.05 6.38 12.44
CA THR A 576 -1.94 6.17 13.37
C THR A 576 -2.33 6.60 14.79
N THR A 577 -1.68 6.01 15.80
CA THR A 577 -1.84 6.44 17.19
C THR A 577 -1.47 7.92 17.37
N ALA A 578 -0.46 8.42 16.66
CA ALA A 578 -0.07 9.83 16.71
C ALA A 578 -1.21 10.74 16.24
N GLN A 579 -1.90 10.37 15.16
CA GLN A 579 -3.06 11.12 14.68
C GLN A 579 -4.22 11.09 15.66
N TRP A 580 -4.46 9.93 16.27
CA TRP A 580 -5.47 9.78 17.33
C TRP A 580 -5.21 10.67 18.54
N GLN A 581 -3.94 10.79 18.96
CA GLN A 581 -3.58 11.66 20.08
C GLN A 581 -3.96 13.13 19.84
N LEU A 582 -4.07 13.57 18.59
CA LEU A 582 -4.53 14.92 18.25
C LEU A 582 -6.00 15.16 18.59
N ILE A 583 -6.80 14.09 18.59
CA ILE A 583 -8.21 14.13 18.97
C ILE A 583 -8.36 14.04 20.49
N VAL A 584 -7.72 13.05 21.13
CA VAL A 584 -7.97 12.74 22.54
C VAL A 584 -7.10 13.51 23.55
N ASN A 585 -6.02 14.15 23.08
CA ASN A 585 -5.18 15.05 23.87
C ASN A 585 -5.19 16.46 23.29
N PRO A 586 -6.31 17.18 23.40
CA PRO A 586 -6.47 18.47 22.74
C PRO A 586 -5.52 19.51 23.35
N HIS A 587 -4.89 20.29 22.46
CA HIS A 587 -4.02 21.41 22.82
C HIS A 587 -4.82 22.72 22.94
N PRO A 588 -4.27 23.76 23.62
CA PRO A 588 -4.84 25.10 23.61
C PRO A 588 -5.02 25.66 22.18
N ALA A 589 -5.92 26.64 22.02
CA ALA A 589 -6.10 27.33 20.75
C ALA A 589 -4.76 27.92 20.24
N GLY A 590 -4.47 27.80 18.94
CA GLY A 590 -3.29 28.42 18.33
C GLY A 590 -1.94 27.76 18.65
N TYR A 591 -1.89 26.62 19.34
CA TYR A 591 -0.66 25.87 19.68
C TYR A 591 0.28 25.58 18.49
N ARG A 592 -0.20 25.69 17.24
CA ARG A 592 0.45 25.18 16.03
C ARG A 592 1.25 26.19 15.21
N ARG A 593 1.32 27.46 15.62
CA ARG A 593 2.18 28.46 14.93
C ARG A 593 3.68 28.09 14.94
N SER A 594 4.11 27.11 15.74
CA SER A 594 5.53 26.76 15.93
C SER A 594 5.95 25.32 15.58
N GLY A 595 5.02 24.41 15.23
CA GLY A 595 5.28 22.95 15.31
C GLY A 595 5.22 22.09 14.04
N GLY A 596 4.80 22.62 12.88
CA GLY A 596 4.59 21.79 11.69
C GLY A 596 3.36 20.86 11.78
N PHE A 597 2.86 20.41 10.63
CA PHE A 597 1.51 19.87 10.45
C PHE A 597 1.15 18.64 11.32
N THR A 598 0.13 18.80 12.16
CA THR A 598 -0.53 17.74 12.95
C THR A 598 -2.06 17.90 12.97
N CYS A 599 -2.68 18.26 11.84
CA CYS A 599 -4.15 18.27 11.72
C CYS A 599 -4.67 17.05 10.95
N ILE A 600 -5.99 16.87 10.95
CA ILE A 600 -6.71 16.01 10.02
C ILE A 600 -7.25 16.92 8.91
N PRO A 601 -6.43 17.34 7.93
CA PRO A 601 -6.88 18.29 6.91
C PRO A 601 -7.92 17.66 5.98
N ASP A 602 -7.79 16.36 5.76
CA ASP A 602 -8.58 15.57 4.82
C ASP A 602 -9.88 15.09 5.46
N TYR A 603 -11.01 15.52 4.91
CA TYR A 603 -12.33 15.13 5.36
C TYR A 603 -12.60 13.64 5.20
N ARG A 604 -12.04 12.96 4.19
CA ARG A 604 -12.20 11.51 3.98
C ARG A 604 -11.54 10.72 5.12
N ARG A 605 -10.40 11.20 5.64
CA ARG A 605 -9.76 10.61 6.82
C ARG A 605 -10.63 10.75 8.06
N ALA A 606 -11.20 11.94 8.27
CA ALA A 606 -12.13 12.18 9.36
C ALA A 606 -13.37 11.32 9.24
N ALA A 607 -13.92 11.15 8.03
CA ALA A 607 -15.07 10.30 7.77
C ALA A 607 -14.80 8.83 8.13
N ALA A 608 -13.65 8.27 7.76
CA ALA A 608 -13.29 6.89 8.10
C ALA A 608 -13.13 6.70 9.62
N LEU A 609 -12.54 7.66 10.34
CA LEU A 609 -12.50 7.61 11.81
C LEU A 609 -13.90 7.76 12.42
N ALA A 610 -14.73 8.64 11.88
CA ALA A 610 -16.08 8.85 12.36
C ALA A 610 -16.92 7.57 12.19
N GLU A 611 -16.83 6.91 11.03
CA GLU A 611 -17.43 5.61 10.75
C GLU A 611 -17.01 4.56 11.80
N LEU A 612 -15.70 4.44 12.06
CA LEU A 612 -15.18 3.54 13.09
C LEU A 612 -15.79 3.82 14.47
N LEU A 613 -15.90 5.09 14.86
CA LEU A 613 -16.41 5.51 16.16
C LEU A 613 -17.95 5.54 16.25
N GLY A 614 -18.65 5.35 15.12
CA GLY A 614 -20.09 5.55 15.01
C GLY A 614 -20.51 7.01 15.18
N LEU A 615 -19.65 7.96 14.80
CA LEU A 615 -19.89 9.40 14.79
C LEU A 615 -20.28 9.89 13.38
N HIS A 616 -21.00 11.00 13.29
CA HIS A 616 -21.16 11.71 12.03
C HIS A 616 -19.86 12.41 11.61
N ALA A 617 -19.38 12.07 10.40
CA ALA A 617 -18.19 12.64 9.78
C ALA A 617 -18.07 14.18 9.87
N PRO A 618 -19.12 14.97 9.51
CA PRO A 618 -19.00 16.43 9.57
C PRO A 618 -18.81 16.94 11.00
N VAL A 619 -19.38 16.27 12.00
CA VAL A 619 -19.26 16.66 13.42
C VAL A 619 -17.84 16.40 13.93
N LEU A 620 -17.28 15.22 13.66
CA LEU A 620 -15.89 14.90 14.03
C LEU A 620 -14.90 15.86 13.36
N TYR A 621 -15.08 16.10 12.06
CA TYR A 621 -14.22 17.00 11.30
C TYR A 621 -14.27 18.42 11.85
N LEU A 622 -15.47 18.98 12.05
CA LEU A 622 -15.67 20.34 12.58
C LEU A 622 -15.14 20.49 14.01
N GLY A 623 -15.40 19.52 14.89
CA GLY A 623 -14.90 19.54 16.27
C GLY A 623 -13.38 19.60 16.35
N HIS A 624 -12.68 19.04 15.35
CA HIS A 624 -11.24 19.18 15.23
C HIS A 624 -10.84 20.48 14.52
N ILE A 625 -11.26 20.66 13.26
CA ILE A 625 -10.69 21.67 12.36
C ILE A 625 -11.11 23.10 12.72
N ALA A 626 -12.29 23.30 13.32
CA ALA A 626 -12.81 24.63 13.59
C ALA A 626 -11.95 25.42 14.57
N VAL A 627 -11.14 24.71 15.36
CA VAL A 627 -10.26 25.28 16.39
C VAL A 627 -8.79 25.28 15.93
N GLU A 628 -8.46 24.70 14.77
CA GLU A 628 -7.08 24.57 14.24
C GLU A 628 -6.74 25.62 13.18
N GLY A 629 -7.70 25.99 12.34
CA GLY A 629 -7.50 26.97 11.27
C GLY A 629 -8.03 28.36 11.64
N PRO A 630 -7.56 29.43 10.98
CA PRO A 630 -8.18 30.75 11.07
C PRO A 630 -9.50 30.75 10.26
N LEU A 631 -10.52 30.00 10.70
CA LEU A 631 -11.90 30.27 10.25
C LEU A 631 -12.30 31.72 10.56
N TYR A 632 -11.56 32.35 11.48
CA TYR A 632 -11.79 33.69 11.98
C TYR A 632 -10.99 34.81 11.26
N ASN A 633 -10.17 34.55 10.24
CA ASN A 633 -9.43 35.67 9.60
C ASN A 633 -9.04 35.46 8.13
N VAL A 634 -10.04 35.36 7.24
CA VAL A 634 -9.81 35.53 5.79
C VAL A 634 -9.49 37.01 5.43
N ARG A 635 -9.43 37.93 6.41
CA ARG A 635 -8.85 39.27 6.27
C ARG A 635 -7.59 39.44 7.13
N ARG A 636 -6.41 39.08 6.60
CA ARG A 636 -5.14 39.83 6.72
C ARG A 636 -3.98 39.10 6.05
N GLY A 637 -3.37 39.74 5.06
CA GLY A 637 -2.01 39.45 4.56
C GLY A 637 -1.92 38.32 3.55
N SER A 638 -1.46 38.62 2.34
CA SER A 638 -0.96 37.66 1.37
C SER A 638 0.39 37.06 1.84
N THR A 639 0.44 36.48 3.04
CA THR A 639 1.65 35.80 3.51
C THR A 639 1.63 34.32 3.10
N PRO A 640 2.76 33.76 2.59
CA PRO A 640 2.83 32.36 2.14
C PRO A 640 2.41 31.32 3.19
N ALA A 641 2.46 31.67 4.49
CA ALA A 641 2.11 30.80 5.61
C ALA A 641 0.59 30.52 5.73
N ASP A 642 -0.28 31.36 5.15
CA ASP A 642 -1.74 31.20 5.24
C ASP A 642 -2.30 30.17 4.25
N GLY A 643 -1.51 29.80 3.22
CA GLY A 643 -1.97 28.91 2.15
C GLY A 643 -2.24 27.47 2.59
N ALA A 644 -1.57 27.00 3.64
CA ALA A 644 -1.57 25.58 4.00
C ALA A 644 -2.87 25.11 4.69
N TRP A 645 -3.70 26.03 5.21
CA TRP A 645 -5.01 25.74 5.81
C TRP A 645 -6.17 26.10 4.90
N LYS A 646 -5.99 27.14 4.08
CA LYS A 646 -7.02 27.67 3.19
C LYS A 646 -7.46 26.61 2.18
N LYS A 647 -6.51 25.88 1.59
CA LYS A 647 -6.82 24.87 0.58
C LYS A 647 -7.67 23.71 1.13
N PRO A 648 -7.26 22.96 2.19
CA PRO A 648 -8.08 21.87 2.71
C PRO A 648 -9.46 22.32 3.20
N LEU A 649 -9.55 23.46 3.89
CA LEU A 649 -10.85 24.01 4.31
C LEU A 649 -11.72 24.34 3.10
N SER A 650 -11.18 25.02 2.09
CA SER A 650 -11.95 25.37 0.88
C SER A 650 -12.38 24.15 0.07
N GLU A 651 -11.55 23.12 0.04
CA GLU A 651 -11.78 21.90 -0.73
C GLU A 651 -12.84 21.01 -0.08
N HIS A 652 -12.87 20.92 1.25
CA HIS A 652 -13.73 19.96 1.95
C HIS A 652 -14.99 20.56 2.57
N MET A 653 -15.01 21.85 2.93
CA MET A 653 -16.16 22.46 3.60
C MET A 653 -17.47 22.39 2.80
N PRO A 654 -17.50 22.51 1.45
CA PRO A 654 -18.74 22.32 0.70
C PRO A 654 -19.38 20.94 0.96
N THR A 655 -18.57 19.87 0.98
CA THR A 655 -19.04 18.52 1.31
C THR A 655 -19.51 18.43 2.75
N VAL A 656 -18.75 18.98 3.71
CA VAL A 656 -19.12 18.99 5.14
C VAL A 656 -20.50 19.64 5.35
N VAL A 657 -20.75 20.80 4.72
CA VAL A 657 -22.03 21.50 4.83
C VAL A 657 -23.14 20.70 4.15
N SER A 658 -22.87 20.11 2.98
CA SER A 658 -23.84 19.25 2.30
C SER A 658 -24.23 18.04 3.15
N ASP A 659 -23.26 17.39 3.80
CA ASP A 659 -23.50 16.25 4.68
C ASP A 659 -24.32 16.67 5.91
N LEU A 660 -24.01 17.80 6.54
CA LEU A 660 -24.82 18.33 7.66
C LEU A 660 -26.28 18.54 7.26
N ARG A 661 -26.54 19.08 6.05
CA ARG A 661 -27.90 19.24 5.53
C ARG A 661 -28.57 17.89 5.30
N GLY A 662 -27.85 16.93 4.75
CA GLY A 662 -28.33 15.57 4.50
C GLY A 662 -28.70 14.80 5.77
N LEU A 663 -28.02 15.05 6.89
CA LEU A 663 -28.33 14.44 8.19
C LEU A 663 -29.65 14.92 8.80
N GLY A 664 -30.15 16.10 8.42
CA GLY A 664 -31.41 16.64 8.94
C GLY A 664 -31.37 17.10 10.41
N GLY A 665 -32.55 17.43 10.95
CA GLY A 665 -32.76 17.72 12.38
C GLY A 665 -31.82 18.79 12.97
N PRO A 666 -31.22 18.56 14.16
CA PRO A 666 -30.32 19.52 14.80
C PRO A 666 -29.03 19.77 14.02
N TYR A 667 -28.62 18.85 13.12
CA TYR A 667 -27.42 19.01 12.30
C TYR A 667 -27.66 19.97 11.13
N ALA A 668 -28.74 19.77 10.38
CA ALA A 668 -29.13 20.65 9.28
C ALA A 668 -29.39 22.08 9.76
N ALA A 669 -29.97 22.24 10.97
CA ALA A 669 -30.21 23.54 11.60
C ALA A 669 -28.93 24.35 11.92
N ARG A 670 -27.74 23.75 11.77
CA ARG A 670 -26.43 24.40 11.95
C ARG A 670 -25.60 24.51 10.68
N ALA A 671 -26.05 23.92 9.57
CA ALA A 671 -25.31 23.93 8.31
C ALA A 671 -25.04 25.37 7.81
N ASP A 672 -26.03 26.25 7.85
CA ASP A 672 -25.87 27.64 7.36
C ASP A 672 -24.95 28.47 8.26
N ALA A 673 -24.97 28.24 9.57
CA ALA A 673 -24.04 28.89 10.50
C ALA A 673 -22.59 28.42 10.27
N VAL A 674 -22.39 27.12 10.01
CA VAL A 674 -21.08 26.56 9.65
C VAL A 674 -20.60 27.08 8.29
N GLU A 675 -21.49 27.20 7.31
CA GLU A 675 -21.19 27.81 6.01
C GLU A 675 -20.76 29.28 6.16
N ALA A 676 -21.48 30.04 6.99
CA ALA A 676 -21.12 31.42 7.31
C ALA A 676 -19.75 31.51 8.00
N MET A 677 -19.42 30.58 8.92
CA MET A 677 -18.10 30.51 9.55
C MET A 677 -16.99 30.30 8.52
N TYR A 678 -17.13 29.32 7.63
CA TYR A 678 -16.13 29.02 6.61
C TYR A 678 -15.99 30.15 5.57
N GLN A 679 -17.07 30.82 5.21
CA GLN A 679 -17.03 31.98 4.30
C GLN A 679 -16.54 33.27 4.98
N GLY A 680 -16.18 33.23 6.26
CA GLY A 680 -15.69 34.40 7.00
C GLY A 680 -16.78 35.44 7.26
N ARG A 681 -18.05 35.03 7.30
CA ARG A 681 -19.21 35.90 7.59
C ARG A 681 -19.57 35.95 9.08
N THR A 682 -19.05 35.04 9.90
CA THR A 682 -19.27 35.02 11.35
C THR A 682 -18.31 36.00 12.07
N PRO A 683 -18.82 36.97 12.85
CA PRO A 683 -17.98 37.89 13.63
C PRO A 683 -17.12 37.15 14.66
N TYR A 684 -15.94 37.72 15.00
CA TYR A 684 -15.23 37.27 16.18
C TYR A 684 -15.98 37.62 17.44
N ASP A 685 -15.64 36.87 18.47
CA ASP A 685 -15.66 37.36 19.83
C ASP A 685 -14.52 36.65 20.59
N ALA A 686 -13.96 37.33 21.59
CA ALA A 686 -12.86 36.78 22.39
C ALA A 686 -13.36 35.71 23.38
N GLU A 687 -14.67 35.72 23.62
CA GLU A 687 -15.41 34.83 24.51
C GLU A 687 -15.65 33.43 23.90
N GLY A 688 -15.42 33.25 22.59
CA GLY A 688 -15.58 32.00 21.86
C GLY A 688 -16.99 31.68 21.33
N ALA A 689 -17.94 32.61 21.34
CA ALA A 689 -19.31 32.42 20.87
C ALA A 689 -19.40 32.05 19.38
N TRP A 690 -18.44 32.44 18.55
CA TRP A 690 -18.31 31.95 17.17
C TRP A 690 -18.14 30.43 17.05
N GLN A 691 -17.72 29.74 18.11
CA GLN A 691 -17.60 28.27 18.16
C GLN A 691 -18.93 27.58 18.48
N ARG A 692 -19.95 28.33 18.90
CA ARG A 692 -21.24 27.81 19.36
C ARG A 692 -21.91 26.83 18.38
N PRO A 693 -21.95 27.07 17.06
CA PRO A 693 -22.54 26.09 16.13
C PRO A 693 -21.87 24.71 16.20
N VAL A 694 -20.53 24.67 16.37
CA VAL A 694 -19.77 23.42 16.47
C VAL A 694 -19.98 22.75 17.83
N THR A 695 -20.01 23.53 18.92
CA THR A 695 -20.35 23.02 20.26
C THR A 695 -21.74 22.37 20.27
N GLU A 696 -22.73 23.02 19.65
CA GLU A 696 -24.09 22.50 19.56
C GLU A 696 -24.19 21.23 18.70
N LEU A 697 -23.42 21.13 17.61
CA LEU A 697 -23.29 19.89 16.82
C LEU A 697 -22.71 18.73 17.64
N LEU A 698 -21.66 18.99 18.43
CA LEU A 698 -21.05 17.97 19.30
C LEU A 698 -21.98 17.52 20.43
N ASN A 699 -22.76 18.43 20.99
CA ASN A 699 -23.77 18.09 21.99
C ASN A 699 -24.93 17.28 21.39
N ALA A 700 -25.43 17.66 20.21
CA ALA A 700 -26.43 16.87 19.48
C ALA A 700 -25.93 15.45 19.20
N GLU A 701 -24.65 15.31 18.84
CA GLU A 701 -24.01 14.02 18.60
C GLU A 701 -23.86 13.18 19.88
N LYS A 702 -23.52 13.83 21.00
CA LYS A 702 -23.50 13.19 22.31
C LYS A 702 -24.87 12.68 22.72
N ASP A 703 -25.92 13.49 22.53
CA ASP A 703 -27.28 13.13 22.87
C ASP A 703 -27.79 11.98 22.00
N ARG A 704 -27.45 11.96 20.69
CA ARG A 704 -27.76 10.87 19.77
C ARG A 704 -27.15 9.54 20.23
N LEU A 705 -25.90 9.56 20.70
CA LEU A 705 -25.16 8.37 21.12
C LEU A 705 -25.56 7.83 22.51
N ASN A 706 -26.26 8.63 23.31
CA ASN A 706 -26.75 8.24 24.64
C ASN A 706 -28.20 7.72 24.62
N ARG A 707 -28.91 7.87 23.50
CA ARG A 707 -30.20 7.24 23.23
C ARG A 707 -29.97 5.85 22.65
#